data_AF-A0AAW5C0B7-F1
#
_entry.id   AF-A0AAW5C0B7-F1
#
_cell.length_a   1.000
_cell.length_b   1.000
_cell.length_c   1.000
_cell.angle_alpha   90.00
_cell.angle_beta   90.00
_cell.angle_gamma   90.00
#
_symmetry.space_group_name_H-M   'P 1'
#
loop_
_entity.id
_entity.type
_entity.pdbx_description
1 polymer ?
#
loop_
_entity_poly.entity_id
_entity_poly.type
_entity_poly.pdbx_seq_one_letter_code
_entity_poly.pdbx_strand_id
1 'polypeptide(L)'
;MGMEIIDFKATKCKHCYKCVRYCDVKAIQVKDERAVIMPDRCILCGHCLKICPQSAKTLRSDLDMVKGFLREGMRMVVSIAPAYMGLLKYKTIGQVRGALMRLGFEDVRETSEGAAFVTAEYAKILKEHKMDNIITTCCPSVNDLVEIYYPQLVPYLAPVVSPMIAHGKLLKEELGRDVRVVFLGPCIAKKKESKDPRHEGYIDAVLNFNDINKWLEEEDIVIEDCEDRPFTAFDPKVNRLYPVTNGVVNSVLATEEENDGYRKFYVHGVANCIDLCKSMARGEINGCFIEMNMCSGGCIKGPTVNDEFISRFKVKLDMEESIAREPAARRQMEPVWENVDFGKRFEDHSPRDLQPTEEQIREILRMTNKFKPEDELNCGACGYPTCREKAIAVFQHKAEVSMCIPFMHEKAESMANLVMETSPNIVLIVGDDMRILEYSDVGEKYFGKTRSEALKMYLYELIDPANFQWVFDTHQNIHGKRVNYPEYSLSTLQNIVYIEKENAVLATFIDITREEELAKEEYEKKLETIDLAQKIIHKQMMVAQEIAGLLGETTAETKTTLTKLCHSLLEDGSDGIYGGGEEDITLPDVHLGSGARPLSGVMTPGNTGAGAGTAGSAGLAGSTGMTGSAGLAGGIGTAGSAGLAGGTGTAGNAGTAGAAGISGNAAAPEQKKGYVHIGSAAPAGRKTGYVHLNSADLKKPGGSGGR
;
A
#
# COMPACT_ATOMS: atom_id res chain seq x y z
N MET A 1 -24.14 -14.30 12.86
CA MET A 1 -23.00 -13.46 12.44
C MET A 1 -23.55 -12.28 11.67
N GLY A 2 -23.58 -11.09 12.30
CA GLY A 2 -24.09 -9.89 11.65
C GLY A 2 -23.19 -9.48 10.48
N MET A 3 -23.80 -9.15 9.34
CA MET A 3 -23.08 -8.74 8.13
C MET A 3 -22.31 -7.43 8.39
N GLU A 4 -21.00 -7.44 8.21
CA GLU A 4 -20.15 -6.25 8.37
C GLU A 4 -20.50 -5.19 7.30
N ILE A 5 -20.73 -3.94 7.74
CA ILE A 5 -21.06 -2.82 6.85
C ILE A 5 -19.81 -2.31 6.13
N ILE A 6 -18.68 -2.30 6.83
CA ILE A 6 -17.37 -1.97 6.29
C ILE A 6 -16.55 -3.24 6.27
N ASP A 7 -16.13 -3.66 5.08
CA ASP A 7 -15.35 -4.86 4.83
C ASP A 7 -13.88 -4.53 4.56
N PHE A 8 -12.98 -5.49 4.77
CA PHE A 8 -11.55 -5.35 4.66
C PHE A 8 -10.97 -6.24 3.56
N LYS A 9 -10.44 -5.63 2.49
CA LYS A 9 -9.70 -6.33 1.44
C LYS A 9 -8.27 -6.58 1.91
N ALA A 10 -8.05 -7.71 2.57
CA ALA A 10 -6.78 -8.07 3.23
C ALA A 10 -5.55 -7.91 2.32
N THR A 11 -5.66 -8.22 1.03
CA THR A 11 -4.55 -8.16 0.05
C THR A 11 -4.01 -6.75 -0.21
N LYS A 12 -4.79 -5.70 0.07
CA LYS A 12 -4.39 -4.30 -0.17
C LYS A 12 -3.78 -3.61 1.04
N CYS A 13 -3.91 -4.17 2.25
CA CYS A 13 -3.35 -3.53 3.45
C CYS A 13 -1.82 -3.65 3.48
N LYS A 14 -1.14 -2.56 3.85
CA LYS A 14 0.32 -2.50 4.06
C LYS A 14 0.70 -2.19 5.51
N HIS A 15 -0.17 -2.53 6.47
CA HIS A 15 0.10 -2.44 7.91
C HIS A 15 0.54 -1.06 8.43
N CYS A 16 0.21 0.03 7.73
CA CYS A 16 0.61 1.38 8.15
C CYS A 16 -0.08 1.86 9.44
N TYR A 17 -1.11 1.15 9.93
CA TYR A 17 -1.94 1.47 11.10
C TYR A 17 -2.57 2.87 11.13
N LYS A 18 -2.59 3.60 10.01
CA LYS A 18 -3.17 4.95 9.92
C LYS A 18 -4.64 4.97 10.36
N CYS A 19 -5.44 3.97 9.98
CA CYS A 19 -6.82 3.86 10.44
C CYS A 19 -6.96 3.68 11.95
N VAL A 20 -6.02 3.00 12.62
CA VAL A 20 -6.05 2.81 14.08
C VAL A 20 -5.73 4.13 14.79
N ARG A 21 -4.70 4.85 14.30
CA ARG A 21 -4.34 6.19 14.81
C ARG A 21 -5.50 7.18 14.74
N TYR A 22 -6.17 7.24 13.59
CA TYR A 22 -7.23 8.21 13.31
C TYR A 22 -8.65 7.74 13.68
N CYS A 23 -8.81 6.59 14.35
CA CYS A 23 -10.08 6.23 14.94
C CYS A 23 -10.15 6.81 16.36
N ASP A 24 -10.92 7.90 16.55
CA ASP A 24 -11.00 8.61 17.83
C ASP A 24 -11.59 7.75 18.95
N VAL A 25 -12.51 6.85 18.61
CA VAL A 25 -13.17 5.93 19.55
C VAL A 25 -12.48 4.58 19.69
N LYS A 26 -11.31 4.41 19.05
CA LYS A 26 -10.48 3.19 19.06
C LYS A 26 -11.26 1.89 18.77
N ALA A 27 -12.19 1.96 17.83
CA ALA A 27 -13.04 0.84 17.40
C ALA A 27 -12.38 -0.09 16.35
N ILE A 28 -11.06 -0.01 16.15
CA ILE A 28 -10.32 -0.86 15.21
C ILE A 28 -9.30 -1.66 16.01
N GLN A 29 -9.47 -2.97 16.02
CA GLN A 29 -8.50 -3.89 16.61
C GLN A 29 -7.47 -4.35 15.58
N VAL A 30 -6.32 -4.81 16.04
CA VAL A 30 -5.33 -5.51 15.20
C VAL A 30 -5.24 -6.95 15.67
N LYS A 31 -5.47 -7.88 14.75
CA LYS A 31 -5.41 -9.33 14.96
C LYS A 31 -4.71 -9.98 13.78
N ASP A 32 -3.73 -10.83 14.06
CA ASP A 32 -2.88 -11.47 13.06
C ASP A 32 -2.27 -10.42 12.10
N GLU A 33 -1.77 -9.32 12.69
CA GLU A 33 -1.25 -8.13 12.01
C GLU A 33 -2.27 -7.37 11.14
N ARG A 34 -3.54 -7.77 11.13
CA ARG A 34 -4.60 -7.18 10.29
C ARG A 34 -5.53 -6.29 11.10
N ALA A 35 -5.86 -5.14 10.53
CA ALA A 35 -6.83 -4.23 11.13
C ALA A 35 -8.27 -4.74 10.89
N VAL A 36 -9.02 -4.97 11.96
CA VAL A 36 -10.41 -5.43 11.95
C VAL A 36 -11.28 -4.43 12.71
N ILE A 37 -12.46 -4.11 12.19
CA ILE A 37 -13.40 -3.19 12.86
C ILE A 37 -14.19 -3.97 13.91
N MET A 38 -14.27 -3.43 15.13
CA MET A 38 -15.11 -3.97 16.20
C MET A 38 -16.54 -3.43 16.05
N PRO A 39 -17.54 -4.24 15.63
CA PRO A 39 -18.87 -3.73 15.29
C PRO A 39 -19.64 -3.15 16.49
N ASP A 40 -19.41 -3.70 17.67
CA ASP A 40 -19.96 -3.29 18.98
C ASP A 40 -19.44 -1.93 19.45
N ARG A 41 -18.33 -1.45 18.88
CA ARG A 41 -17.69 -0.17 19.24
C ARG A 41 -17.74 0.86 18.14
N CYS A 42 -17.85 0.41 16.89
CA CYS A 42 -17.78 1.29 15.75
C CYS A 42 -19.06 2.15 15.66
N ILE A 43 -18.88 3.47 15.77
CA ILE A 43 -19.93 4.47 15.51
C ILE A 43 -20.17 4.72 14.01
N LEU A 44 -19.49 3.99 13.12
CA LEU A 44 -19.60 4.07 11.66
C LEU A 44 -19.44 5.50 11.09
N CYS A 45 -18.50 6.29 11.63
CA CYS A 45 -18.22 7.63 11.10
C CYS A 45 -17.53 7.61 9.72
N GLY A 46 -16.94 6.47 9.33
CA GLY A 46 -16.30 6.27 8.02
C GLY A 46 -14.95 6.96 7.82
N HIS A 47 -14.40 7.60 8.85
CA HIS A 47 -13.10 8.27 8.77
C HIS A 47 -11.95 7.31 8.38
N CYS A 48 -12.03 6.06 8.85
CA CYS A 48 -11.07 5.00 8.53
C CYS A 48 -11.08 4.56 7.06
N LEU A 49 -12.19 4.80 6.33
CA LEU A 49 -12.29 4.60 4.88
C LEU A 49 -11.56 5.73 4.15
N LYS A 50 -11.91 6.98 4.46
CA LYS A 50 -11.37 8.18 3.80
C LYS A 50 -9.86 8.30 3.94
N ILE A 51 -9.31 7.96 5.11
CA ILE A 51 -7.89 8.19 5.39
C ILE A 51 -6.96 7.09 4.88
N CYS A 52 -7.51 5.95 4.44
CA CYS A 52 -6.74 4.78 4.05
C CYS A 52 -6.02 5.02 2.71
N PRO A 53 -4.68 5.08 2.66
CA PRO A 53 -3.95 5.38 1.43
C PRO A 53 -3.99 4.23 0.41
N GLN A 54 -4.36 3.03 0.83
CA GLN A 54 -4.38 1.83 -0.01
C GLN A 54 -5.80 1.49 -0.52
N SER A 55 -6.82 2.26 -0.09
CA SER A 55 -8.23 1.91 -0.30
C SER A 55 -8.52 0.44 0.05
N ALA A 56 -7.91 -0.04 1.14
CA ALA A 56 -7.96 -1.44 1.57
C ALA A 56 -9.30 -1.82 2.22
N LYS A 57 -10.17 -0.84 2.49
CA LYS A 57 -11.50 -1.06 3.05
C LYS A 57 -12.56 -0.75 2.02
N THR A 58 -13.62 -1.54 1.99
CA THR A 58 -14.76 -1.33 1.10
C THR A 58 -16.05 -1.22 1.88
N LEU A 59 -16.94 -0.37 1.39
CA LEU A 59 -18.30 -0.28 1.89
C LEU A 59 -19.14 -1.35 1.19
N ARG A 60 -19.92 -2.12 1.95
CA ARG A 60 -20.89 -3.03 1.36
C ARG A 60 -22.03 -2.23 0.73
N SER A 61 -22.21 -2.42 -0.57
CA SER A 61 -23.34 -1.86 -1.31
C SER A 61 -24.59 -2.74 -1.13
N ASP A 62 -25.77 -2.10 -1.04
CA ASP A 62 -27.05 -2.81 -1.12
C ASP A 62 -27.62 -2.76 -2.56
N LEU A 63 -26.84 -2.28 -3.54
CA LEU A 63 -27.29 -2.10 -4.92
C LEU A 63 -27.80 -3.39 -5.55
N ASP A 64 -27.09 -4.51 -5.37
CA ASP A 64 -27.52 -5.81 -5.91
C ASP A 64 -28.84 -6.31 -5.30
N MET A 65 -29.08 -5.98 -4.02
CA MET A 65 -30.34 -6.28 -3.34
C MET A 65 -31.49 -5.46 -3.94
N VAL A 66 -31.27 -4.16 -4.16
CA VAL A 66 -32.25 -3.26 -4.77
C VAL A 66 -32.57 -3.67 -6.22
N LYS A 67 -31.56 -4.02 -7.01
CA LYS A 67 -31.77 -4.61 -8.34
C LYS A 67 -32.53 -5.93 -8.29
N GLY A 68 -32.33 -6.72 -7.22
CA GLY A 68 -33.11 -7.92 -6.92
C GLY A 68 -34.60 -7.62 -6.77
N PHE A 69 -34.96 -6.64 -5.94
CA PHE A 69 -36.35 -6.21 -5.75
C PHE A 69 -37.00 -5.77 -7.07
N LEU A 70 -36.26 -5.05 -7.92
CA LEU A 70 -36.75 -4.64 -9.24
C LEU A 70 -37.04 -5.85 -10.15
N ARG A 71 -36.13 -6.83 -10.20
CA ARG A 71 -36.31 -8.06 -10.99
C ARG A 71 -37.49 -8.91 -10.51
N GLU A 72 -37.79 -8.87 -9.22
CA GLU A 72 -38.93 -9.56 -8.62
C GLU A 72 -40.25 -8.79 -8.78
N GLY A 73 -40.24 -7.62 -9.42
CA GLY A 73 -41.43 -6.80 -9.63
C GLY A 73 -41.99 -6.17 -8.35
N MET A 74 -41.16 -6.03 -7.31
CA MET A 74 -41.58 -5.37 -6.07
C MET A 74 -41.74 -3.87 -6.28
N ARG A 75 -42.77 -3.30 -5.66
CA ARG A 75 -42.99 -1.85 -5.59
C ARG A 75 -41.89 -1.21 -4.76
N MET A 76 -41.16 -0.23 -5.31
CA MET A 76 -40.04 0.41 -4.62
C MET A 76 -40.14 1.92 -4.63
N VAL A 77 -39.88 2.55 -3.49
CA VAL A 77 -39.90 4.01 -3.33
C VAL A 77 -38.58 4.49 -2.74
N VAL A 78 -38.05 5.57 -3.30
CA VAL A 78 -36.80 6.18 -2.82
C VAL A 78 -37.10 7.29 -1.82
N SER A 79 -36.45 7.23 -0.65
CA SER A 79 -36.30 8.34 0.29
C SER A 79 -34.92 8.97 0.06
N ILE A 80 -34.87 10.07 -0.72
CA ILE A 80 -33.60 10.72 -1.08
C ILE A 80 -33.21 11.80 -0.07
N ALA A 81 -32.01 11.68 0.49
CA ALA A 81 -31.48 12.66 1.41
C ALA A 81 -31.17 13.98 0.67
N PRO A 82 -31.55 15.15 1.22
CA PRO A 82 -31.36 16.48 0.59
C PRO A 82 -29.90 16.82 0.24
N ALA A 83 -28.93 16.04 0.69
CA ALA A 83 -27.53 16.16 0.27
C ALA A 83 -27.33 15.97 -1.24
N TYR A 84 -28.28 15.36 -1.97
CA TYR A 84 -28.22 15.24 -3.43
C TYR A 84 -28.00 16.59 -4.12
N MET A 85 -28.49 17.68 -3.52
CA MET A 85 -28.39 19.04 -4.07
C MET A 85 -26.95 19.53 -4.26
N GLY A 86 -26.01 18.99 -3.47
CA GLY A 86 -24.59 19.29 -3.60
C GLY A 86 -23.75 18.18 -4.22
N LEU A 87 -24.34 16.99 -4.45
CA LEU A 87 -23.61 15.77 -4.79
C LEU A 87 -23.91 15.25 -6.20
N LEU A 88 -25.08 15.58 -6.76
CA LEU A 88 -25.48 15.21 -8.11
C LEU A 88 -25.46 16.44 -9.01
N LYS A 89 -25.19 16.21 -10.30
CA LYS A 89 -25.27 17.25 -11.34
C LYS A 89 -26.66 17.22 -11.99
N TYR A 90 -27.35 18.34 -11.97
CA TYR A 90 -28.69 18.51 -12.54
C TYR A 90 -28.93 19.99 -12.87
N LYS A 91 -29.93 20.28 -13.72
CA LYS A 91 -30.38 21.66 -14.01
C LYS A 91 -31.55 22.05 -13.12
N THR A 92 -32.49 21.14 -12.90
CA THR A 92 -33.61 21.31 -11.96
C THR A 92 -33.73 20.09 -11.05
N ILE A 93 -34.26 20.28 -9.83
CA ILE A 93 -34.34 19.20 -8.83
C ILE A 93 -35.23 18.04 -9.29
N GLY A 94 -36.26 18.31 -10.11
CA GLY A 94 -37.16 17.28 -10.59
C GLY A 94 -36.54 16.36 -11.65
N GLN A 95 -35.43 16.75 -12.28
CA GLN A 95 -34.66 15.84 -13.13
C GLN A 95 -34.05 14.68 -12.34
N VAL A 96 -33.69 14.91 -11.06
CA VAL A 96 -33.18 13.85 -10.18
C VAL A 96 -34.27 12.82 -9.93
N ARG A 97 -35.51 13.27 -9.68
CA ARG A 97 -36.68 12.39 -9.59
C ARG A 97 -36.94 11.66 -10.91
N GLY A 98 -36.91 12.36 -12.03
CA GLY A 98 -37.08 11.76 -13.36
C GLY A 98 -36.06 10.66 -13.67
N ALA A 99 -34.78 10.88 -13.36
CA ALA A 99 -33.71 9.90 -13.56
C ALA A 99 -33.92 8.64 -12.70
N LEU A 100 -34.27 8.81 -11.43
CA LEU A 100 -34.54 7.69 -10.53
C LEU A 100 -35.81 6.93 -10.94
N MET A 101 -36.88 7.60 -11.35
CA MET A 101 -38.05 6.92 -11.91
C MET A 101 -37.71 6.10 -13.16
N ARG A 102 -36.79 6.59 -14.00
CA ARG A 102 -36.32 5.87 -15.19
C ARG A 102 -35.53 4.59 -14.85
N LEU A 103 -34.90 4.51 -13.67
CA LEU A 103 -34.30 3.27 -13.16
C LEU A 103 -35.32 2.22 -12.71
N GLY A 104 -36.62 2.58 -12.65
CA GLY A 104 -37.70 1.65 -12.30
C GLY A 104 -38.27 1.81 -10.89
N PHE A 105 -37.94 2.88 -10.18
CA PHE A 105 -38.62 3.21 -8.91
C PHE A 105 -40.05 3.74 -9.16
N GLU A 106 -41.01 3.30 -8.35
CA GLU A 106 -42.42 3.72 -8.44
C GLU A 106 -42.60 5.19 -8.07
N ASP A 107 -41.93 5.64 -7.00
CA ASP A 107 -41.91 7.03 -6.57
C ASP A 107 -40.56 7.40 -5.92
N VAL A 108 -40.30 8.71 -5.86
CA VAL A 108 -39.09 9.29 -5.28
C VAL A 108 -39.49 10.51 -4.48
N ARG A 109 -39.21 10.48 -3.18
CA ARG A 109 -39.61 11.48 -2.19
C ARG A 109 -38.43 11.99 -1.38
N GLU A 110 -38.51 13.23 -0.92
CA GLU A 110 -37.40 13.84 -0.19
C GLU A 110 -37.43 13.43 1.29
N THR A 111 -36.31 12.95 1.84
CA THR A 111 -36.20 12.69 3.29
C THR A 111 -36.47 13.94 4.14
N SER A 112 -36.39 15.14 3.54
CA SER A 112 -36.79 16.39 4.16
C SER A 112 -38.27 16.44 4.57
N GLU A 113 -39.15 15.64 3.95
CA GLU A 113 -40.52 15.43 4.41
C GLU A 113 -40.51 14.91 5.85
N GLY A 114 -39.81 13.80 6.11
CA GLY A 114 -39.61 13.28 7.48
C GLY A 114 -38.85 14.24 8.40
N ALA A 115 -37.97 15.08 7.87
CA ALA A 115 -37.27 16.09 8.66
C ALA A 115 -38.22 17.18 9.19
N ALA A 116 -39.28 17.54 8.45
CA ALA A 116 -40.31 18.46 8.94
C ALA A 116 -41.04 17.88 10.16
N PHE A 117 -41.34 16.58 10.15
CA PHE A 117 -41.95 15.89 11.29
C PHE A 117 -41.01 15.85 12.50
N VAL A 118 -39.75 15.53 12.28
CA VAL A 118 -38.73 15.54 13.35
C VAL A 118 -38.55 16.94 13.94
N THR A 119 -38.52 17.99 13.12
CA THR A 119 -38.42 19.38 13.60
C THR A 119 -39.56 19.75 14.52
N ALA A 120 -40.80 19.41 14.15
CA ALA A 120 -41.94 19.76 14.98
C ALA A 120 -42.03 18.92 16.27
N GLU A 121 -41.49 17.69 16.30
CA GLU A 121 -41.28 16.95 17.56
C GLU A 121 -40.20 17.61 18.44
N TYR A 122 -39.11 18.13 17.85
CA TYR A 122 -38.15 18.93 18.61
C TYR A 122 -38.78 20.21 19.19
N ALA A 123 -39.59 20.92 18.40
CA ALA A 123 -40.32 22.09 18.87
C ALA A 123 -41.25 21.75 20.04
N LYS A 124 -41.90 20.58 20.02
CA LYS A 124 -42.71 20.09 21.14
C LYS A 124 -41.86 19.82 22.39
N ILE A 125 -40.73 19.13 22.25
CA ILE A 125 -39.81 18.84 23.37
C ILE A 125 -39.28 20.13 24.00
N LEU A 126 -38.91 21.11 23.18
CA LEU A 126 -38.46 22.44 23.63
C LEU A 126 -39.55 23.16 24.44
N LYS A 127 -40.80 23.16 23.95
CA LYS A 127 -41.95 23.74 24.65
C LYS A 127 -42.28 23.02 25.97
N GLU A 128 -42.09 21.70 26.05
CA GLU A 128 -42.33 20.93 27.28
C GLU A 128 -41.33 21.25 28.39
N HIS A 129 -40.11 21.67 28.02
CA HIS A 129 -39.09 22.17 28.93
C HIS A 129 -38.68 21.21 30.07
N LYS A 130 -38.81 19.89 29.84
CA LYS A 130 -38.54 18.83 30.84
C LYS A 130 -37.12 18.29 30.86
N MET A 131 -36.30 18.59 29.85
CA MET A 131 -34.93 18.07 29.71
C MET A 131 -33.91 19.18 30.00
N ASP A 132 -32.88 18.93 30.81
CA ASP A 132 -31.89 19.97 31.12
C ASP A 132 -31.08 20.39 29.89
N ASN A 133 -30.73 19.42 29.05
CA ASN A 133 -30.09 19.60 27.76
C ASN A 133 -30.75 18.68 26.73
N ILE A 134 -30.75 19.11 25.47
CA ILE A 134 -31.33 18.36 24.36
C ILE A 134 -30.29 18.22 23.26
N ILE A 135 -29.90 16.98 22.98
CA ILE A 135 -29.01 16.59 21.88
C ILE A 135 -29.87 16.07 20.74
N THR A 136 -29.72 16.64 19.55
CA THR A 136 -30.42 16.16 18.35
C THR A 136 -30.01 14.73 17.98
N THR A 137 -30.95 13.92 17.53
CA THR A 137 -30.75 12.48 17.26
C THR A 137 -30.76 12.10 15.78
N CYS A 138 -30.66 13.10 14.89
CA CYS A 138 -30.64 12.93 13.44
C CYS A 138 -29.41 12.14 12.95
N CYS A 139 -28.27 12.26 13.66
CA CYS A 139 -27.00 11.65 13.32
C CYS A 139 -26.82 10.31 14.06
N PRO A 140 -26.97 9.15 13.40
CA PRO A 140 -26.88 7.85 14.08
C PRO A 140 -25.51 7.59 14.71
N SER A 141 -24.42 8.12 14.12
CA SER A 141 -23.09 8.03 14.72
C SER A 141 -22.96 8.80 16.04
N VAL A 142 -23.71 9.89 16.22
CA VAL A 142 -23.75 10.62 17.50
C VAL A 142 -24.54 9.81 18.52
N ASN A 143 -25.67 9.23 18.11
CA ASN A 143 -26.45 8.35 18.97
C ASN A 143 -25.58 7.18 19.46
N ASP A 144 -24.88 6.49 18.56
CA ASP A 144 -23.92 5.44 18.91
C ASP A 144 -22.77 5.95 19.82
N LEU A 145 -22.25 7.16 19.56
CA LEU A 145 -21.21 7.74 20.41
C LEU A 145 -21.70 7.89 21.86
N VAL A 146 -22.92 8.39 22.04
CA VAL A 146 -23.52 8.58 23.37
C VAL A 146 -23.88 7.23 24.00
N GLU A 147 -24.60 6.36 23.31
CA GLU A 147 -25.02 5.04 23.84
C GLU A 147 -23.82 4.16 24.23
N ILE A 148 -22.71 4.19 23.48
CA ILE A 148 -21.56 3.30 23.71
C ILE A 148 -20.50 3.93 24.64
N TYR A 149 -20.21 5.22 24.50
CA TYR A 149 -19.05 5.85 25.16
C TYR A 149 -19.40 6.88 26.22
N TYR A 150 -20.63 7.41 26.21
CA TYR A 150 -21.11 8.41 27.18
C TYR A 150 -22.53 8.09 27.67
N PRO A 151 -22.78 6.87 28.19
CA PRO A 151 -24.14 6.43 28.53
C PRO A 151 -24.83 7.33 29.56
N GLN A 152 -24.08 8.05 30.40
CA GLN A 152 -24.59 9.06 31.32
C GLN A 152 -25.29 10.25 30.62
N LEU A 153 -25.04 10.47 29.32
CA LEU A 153 -25.67 11.52 28.51
C LEU A 153 -26.89 11.03 27.73
N VAL A 154 -27.23 9.73 27.80
CA VAL A 154 -28.43 9.17 27.17
C VAL A 154 -29.72 9.94 27.53
N PRO A 155 -29.93 10.40 28.79
CA PRO A 155 -31.10 11.21 29.14
C PRO A 155 -31.21 12.54 28.41
N TYR A 156 -30.13 13.03 27.78
CA TYR A 156 -30.13 14.26 26.99
C TYR A 156 -30.38 14.02 25.49
N LEU A 157 -30.40 12.78 25.01
CA LEU A 157 -30.77 12.49 23.62
C LEU A 157 -32.26 12.76 23.43
N ALA A 158 -32.60 13.60 22.45
CA ALA A 158 -33.99 13.86 22.11
C ALA A 158 -34.70 12.55 21.71
N PRO A 159 -35.82 12.16 22.35
CA PRO A 159 -36.45 10.84 22.18
C PRO A 159 -37.22 10.70 20.86
N VAL A 160 -36.61 11.08 19.74
CA VAL A 160 -37.20 11.13 18.39
C VAL A 160 -36.31 10.33 17.44
N VAL A 161 -36.92 9.62 16.48
CA VAL A 161 -36.21 8.94 15.39
C VAL A 161 -35.56 9.93 14.43
N SER A 162 -34.59 9.49 13.62
CA SER A 162 -34.00 10.36 12.60
C SER A 162 -34.96 10.59 11.42
N PRO A 163 -34.73 11.64 10.60
CA PRO A 163 -35.54 11.93 9.42
C PRO A 163 -35.66 10.75 8.43
N MET A 164 -34.64 9.90 8.31
CA MET A 164 -34.71 8.71 7.46
C MET A 164 -35.80 7.76 7.94
N ILE A 165 -35.81 7.46 9.24
CA ILE A 165 -36.77 6.53 9.84
C ILE A 165 -38.16 7.16 9.91
N ALA A 166 -38.26 8.44 10.27
CA ALA A 166 -39.52 9.19 10.22
C ALA A 166 -40.13 9.12 8.81
N HIS A 167 -39.34 9.39 7.76
CA HIS A 167 -39.83 9.32 6.39
C HIS A 167 -40.19 7.88 5.97
N GLY A 168 -39.43 6.87 6.38
CA GLY A 168 -39.81 5.47 6.15
C GLY A 168 -41.15 5.10 6.79
N LYS A 169 -41.42 5.57 8.01
CA LYS A 169 -42.72 5.40 8.68
C LYS A 169 -43.85 6.06 7.88
N LEU A 170 -43.66 7.31 7.44
CA LEU A 170 -44.63 8.06 6.64
C LEU A 170 -44.95 7.35 5.31
N LEU A 171 -43.92 6.93 4.57
CA LEU A 171 -44.08 6.24 3.28
C LEU A 171 -44.84 4.93 3.42
N LYS A 172 -44.58 4.15 4.48
CA LYS A 172 -45.26 2.88 4.74
C LYS A 172 -46.71 3.08 5.17
N GLU A 173 -47.02 4.18 5.85
CA GLU A 173 -48.38 4.56 6.23
C GLU A 173 -49.18 5.00 5.00
N GLU A 174 -48.59 5.83 4.13
CA GLU A 174 -49.28 6.36 2.94
C GLU A 174 -49.40 5.36 1.79
N LEU A 175 -48.36 4.56 1.52
CA LEU A 175 -48.27 3.74 0.30
C LEU A 175 -48.46 2.23 0.56
N GLY A 176 -48.58 1.84 1.84
CA GLY A 176 -48.70 0.46 2.29
C GLY A 176 -47.38 -0.13 2.79
N ARG A 177 -47.46 -1.15 3.65
CA ARG A 177 -46.28 -1.81 4.23
C ARG A 177 -45.52 -2.73 3.25
N ASP A 178 -46.17 -3.10 2.15
CA ASP A 178 -45.65 -3.94 1.08
C ASP A 178 -44.58 -3.26 0.22
N VAL A 179 -44.62 -1.92 0.11
CA VAL A 179 -43.63 -1.16 -0.67
C VAL A 179 -42.24 -1.30 -0.06
N ARG A 180 -41.19 -1.45 -0.88
CA ARG A 180 -39.80 -1.44 -0.43
C ARG A 180 -39.29 0.00 -0.38
N VAL A 181 -38.92 0.48 0.80
CA VAL A 181 -38.38 1.83 0.97
C VAL A 181 -36.86 1.77 0.90
N VAL A 182 -36.28 2.43 -0.10
CA VAL A 182 -34.84 2.53 -0.32
C VAL A 182 -34.37 3.93 0.08
N PHE A 183 -33.56 4.03 1.12
CA PHE A 183 -32.96 5.31 1.48
C PHE A 183 -31.71 5.57 0.62
N LEU A 184 -31.61 6.76 0.03
CA LEU A 184 -30.46 7.19 -0.75
C LEU A 184 -29.77 8.37 -0.05
N GLY A 185 -28.55 8.18 0.46
CA GLY A 185 -27.85 9.25 1.17
C GLY A 185 -26.35 9.04 1.38
N PRO A 186 -25.65 10.05 1.92
CA PRO A 186 -24.18 10.06 1.97
C PRO A 186 -23.58 9.38 3.22
N CYS A 187 -24.41 8.77 4.06
CA CYS A 187 -24.03 8.32 5.39
C CYS A 187 -24.04 6.79 5.49
N ILE A 188 -22.90 6.21 5.88
CA ILE A 188 -22.77 4.76 6.07
C ILE A 188 -23.46 4.27 7.34
N ALA A 189 -23.51 5.09 8.39
CA ALA A 189 -24.15 4.74 9.65
C ALA A 189 -25.67 4.56 9.50
N LYS A 190 -26.27 5.14 8.44
CA LYS A 190 -27.68 4.90 8.10
C LYS A 190 -27.97 3.43 7.75
N LYS A 191 -26.98 2.66 7.24
CA LYS A 191 -27.13 1.19 7.06
C LYS A 191 -27.31 0.44 8.38
N LYS A 192 -26.60 0.86 9.44
CA LYS A 192 -26.77 0.28 10.78
C LYS A 192 -28.10 0.72 11.35
N GLU A 193 -28.44 2.00 11.23
CA GLU A 193 -29.72 2.53 11.69
C GLU A 193 -30.92 1.83 11.02
N SER A 194 -30.91 1.57 9.71
CA SER A 194 -32.00 0.85 9.05
C SER A 194 -32.27 -0.56 9.59
N LYS A 195 -31.27 -1.16 10.26
CA LYS A 195 -31.33 -2.51 10.84
C LYS A 195 -31.48 -2.51 12.36
N ASP A 196 -31.72 -1.34 12.96
CA ASP A 196 -31.92 -1.19 14.40
C ASP A 196 -33.27 -1.81 14.79
N PRO A 197 -33.31 -2.81 15.71
CA PRO A 197 -34.54 -3.49 16.12
C PRO A 197 -35.63 -2.56 16.65
N ARG A 198 -35.24 -1.37 17.15
CA ARG A 198 -36.18 -0.36 17.69
C ARG A 198 -37.14 0.20 16.63
N HIS A 199 -36.79 0.07 15.36
CA HIS A 199 -37.59 0.57 14.23
C HIS A 199 -37.31 -0.24 12.96
N GLU A 200 -37.21 -1.56 13.11
CA GLU A 200 -37.04 -2.49 11.99
C GLU A 200 -38.27 -2.47 11.06
N GLY A 201 -38.05 -2.68 9.76
CA GLY A 201 -39.12 -2.83 8.76
C GLY A 201 -39.58 -1.54 8.06
N TYR A 202 -39.07 -0.37 8.45
CA TYR A 202 -39.42 0.91 7.79
C TYR A 202 -38.50 1.30 6.64
N ILE A 203 -37.26 0.78 6.62
CA ILE A 203 -36.28 1.00 5.55
C ILE A 203 -35.75 -0.37 5.11
N ASP A 204 -35.95 -0.73 3.86
CA ASP A 204 -35.61 -2.05 3.31
C ASP A 204 -34.17 -2.10 2.77
N ALA A 205 -33.64 -0.98 2.27
CA ALA A 205 -32.25 -0.89 1.79
C ALA A 205 -31.67 0.53 1.92
N VAL A 206 -30.34 0.63 1.98
CA VAL A 206 -29.64 1.92 2.03
C VAL A 206 -28.56 1.98 0.93
N LEU A 207 -28.75 2.90 -0.01
CA LEU A 207 -27.80 3.20 -1.07
C LEU A 207 -27.06 4.51 -0.79
N ASN A 208 -25.81 4.58 -1.27
CA ASN A 208 -25.07 5.82 -1.32
C ASN A 208 -25.05 6.39 -2.74
N PHE A 209 -24.63 7.65 -2.89
CA PHE A 209 -24.61 8.31 -4.21
C PHE A 209 -23.64 7.67 -5.21
N ASN A 210 -22.57 7.00 -4.76
CA ASN A 210 -21.70 6.26 -5.68
C ASN A 210 -22.40 4.99 -6.21
N ASP A 211 -23.26 4.35 -5.41
CA ASP A 211 -24.07 3.20 -5.88
C ASP A 211 -25.02 3.63 -7.00
N ILE A 212 -25.69 4.77 -6.83
CA ILE A 212 -26.63 5.30 -7.84
C ILE A 212 -25.92 5.82 -9.07
N ASN A 213 -24.81 6.55 -8.93
CA ASN A 213 -24.04 7.00 -10.10
C ASN A 213 -23.57 5.81 -10.94
N LYS A 214 -23.08 4.75 -10.29
CA LYS A 214 -22.71 3.52 -10.97
C LYS A 214 -23.89 2.89 -11.72
N TRP A 215 -25.07 2.85 -11.10
CA TRP A 215 -26.25 2.28 -11.75
C TRP A 215 -26.74 3.14 -12.92
N LEU A 216 -26.73 4.47 -12.77
CA LEU A 216 -27.06 5.39 -13.86
C LEU A 216 -26.09 5.24 -15.05
N GLU A 217 -24.79 5.08 -14.79
CA GLU A 217 -23.78 4.80 -15.81
C GLU A 217 -24.02 3.46 -16.53
N GLU A 218 -24.38 2.40 -15.79
CA GLU A 218 -24.68 1.09 -16.36
C GLU A 218 -25.92 1.10 -17.27
N GLU A 219 -26.90 1.96 -16.98
CA GLU A 219 -28.15 2.11 -17.77
C GLU A 219 -28.09 3.27 -18.79
N ASP A 220 -26.93 3.92 -18.93
CA ASP A 220 -26.71 5.08 -19.82
C ASP A 220 -27.74 6.23 -19.59
N ILE A 221 -27.99 6.56 -18.32
CA ILE A 221 -28.91 7.61 -17.90
C ILE A 221 -28.13 8.83 -17.40
N VAL A 222 -28.25 9.93 -18.13
CA VAL A 222 -27.74 11.24 -17.72
C VAL A 222 -28.85 12.05 -17.06
N ILE A 223 -28.66 12.46 -15.80
CA ILE A 223 -29.67 13.21 -15.03
C ILE A 223 -30.07 14.51 -15.73
N GLU A 224 -29.10 15.25 -16.27
CA GLU A 224 -29.32 16.55 -16.92
C GLU A 224 -30.21 16.51 -18.19
N ASP A 225 -30.43 15.31 -18.73
CA ASP A 225 -31.23 15.04 -19.92
C ASP A 225 -32.58 14.40 -19.59
N CYS A 226 -32.84 14.11 -18.31
CA CYS A 226 -34.11 13.53 -17.86
C CYS A 226 -35.23 14.58 -17.79
N GLU A 227 -36.47 14.10 -17.90
CA GLU A 227 -37.68 14.89 -17.73
C GLU A 227 -37.73 15.52 -16.33
N ASP A 228 -38.10 16.80 -16.27
CA ASP A 228 -38.30 17.49 -15.00
C ASP A 228 -39.61 17.05 -14.35
N ARG A 229 -39.50 16.17 -13.35
CA ARG A 229 -40.64 15.67 -12.58
C ARG A 229 -40.60 16.25 -11.16
N PRO A 230 -41.50 17.16 -10.78
CA PRO A 230 -41.47 17.76 -9.45
C PRO A 230 -41.68 16.70 -8.36
N PHE A 231 -41.09 16.92 -7.20
CA PHE A 231 -41.35 16.10 -6.00
C PHE A 231 -42.82 16.23 -5.56
N THR A 232 -43.35 15.16 -4.99
CA THR A 232 -44.76 15.02 -4.59
C THR A 232 -44.95 15.25 -3.08
N ALA A 233 -46.19 15.22 -2.59
CA ALA A 233 -46.61 15.49 -1.20
C ALA A 233 -46.65 16.97 -0.78
N PHE A 234 -45.58 17.52 -0.21
CA PHE A 234 -45.54 18.90 0.26
C PHE A 234 -44.14 19.50 0.16
N ASP A 235 -44.03 20.82 0.31
CA ASP A 235 -42.75 21.51 0.29
C ASP A 235 -42.15 21.53 1.72
N PRO A 236 -41.05 20.81 1.99
CA PRO A 236 -40.42 20.78 3.31
C PRO A 236 -39.66 22.07 3.69
N LYS A 237 -39.52 23.04 2.76
CA LYS A 237 -38.93 24.37 3.00
C LYS A 237 -37.58 24.29 3.74
N VAL A 238 -37.44 24.99 4.87
CA VAL A 238 -36.21 25.10 5.67
C VAL A 238 -35.60 23.74 6.05
N ASN A 239 -36.41 22.69 6.15
CA ASN A 239 -35.96 21.34 6.49
C ASN A 239 -35.04 20.69 5.44
N ARG A 240 -34.94 21.29 4.24
CA ARG A 240 -33.90 20.90 3.25
C ARG A 240 -32.48 21.28 3.68
N LEU A 241 -32.32 22.15 4.68
CA LEU A 241 -31.01 22.55 5.20
C LEU A 241 -30.38 21.53 6.18
N TYR A 242 -31.08 20.49 6.59
CA TYR A 242 -30.56 19.44 7.49
C TYR A 242 -29.16 18.89 7.15
N PRO A 243 -28.75 18.73 5.86
CA PRO A 243 -27.42 18.24 5.50
C PRO A 243 -26.28 19.21 5.78
N VAL A 244 -26.55 20.51 5.93
CA VAL A 244 -25.53 21.52 6.20
C VAL A 244 -25.41 21.77 7.69
N THR A 245 -24.26 22.29 8.13
CA THR A 245 -24.06 22.71 9.52
C THR A 245 -25.09 23.77 9.91
N ASN A 246 -25.64 23.68 11.12
CA ASN A 246 -26.65 24.59 11.65
C ASN A 246 -28.03 24.44 10.98
N GLY A 247 -28.22 23.39 10.18
CA GLY A 247 -29.47 23.15 9.44
C GLY A 247 -30.65 22.79 10.34
N VAL A 248 -30.42 21.98 11.38
CA VAL A 248 -31.45 21.57 12.34
C VAL A 248 -31.81 22.74 13.25
N VAL A 249 -30.79 23.44 13.75
CA VAL A 249 -31.01 24.66 14.56
C VAL A 249 -31.82 25.69 13.78
N ASN A 250 -31.46 25.97 12.53
CA ASN A 250 -32.23 26.90 11.68
C ASN A 250 -33.68 26.44 11.46
N SER A 251 -33.90 25.14 11.29
CA SER A 251 -35.25 24.59 11.10
C SER A 251 -36.11 24.74 12.35
N VAL A 252 -35.52 24.49 13.53
CA VAL A 252 -36.20 24.70 14.82
C VAL A 252 -36.48 26.18 15.08
N LEU A 253 -35.50 27.06 14.83
CA LEU A 253 -35.67 28.51 14.95
C LEU A 253 -36.78 29.04 14.03
N ALA A 254 -36.91 28.50 12.82
CA ALA A 254 -37.98 28.87 11.89
C ALA A 254 -39.38 28.43 12.37
N THR A 255 -39.46 27.42 13.25
CA THR A 255 -40.70 26.95 13.89
C THR A 255 -40.95 27.57 15.27
N GLU A 256 -40.03 28.41 15.77
CA GLU A 256 -40.11 29.02 17.09
C GLU A 256 -41.13 30.17 17.08
N GLU A 257 -42.24 29.97 17.79
CA GLU A 257 -43.28 31.00 17.97
C GLU A 257 -43.00 31.88 19.21
N GLU A 258 -42.38 31.29 20.24
CA GLU A 258 -42.06 31.92 21.52
C GLU A 258 -40.68 31.44 21.98
N ASN A 259 -40.00 32.25 22.81
CA ASN A 259 -38.68 31.91 23.33
C ASN A 259 -38.76 30.66 24.23
N ASP A 260 -38.12 29.58 23.80
CA ASP A 260 -38.10 28.31 24.52
C ASP A 260 -37.08 28.23 25.67
N GLY A 261 -36.31 29.28 25.96
CA GLY A 261 -35.37 29.31 27.08
C GLY A 261 -34.08 28.50 26.89
N TYR A 262 -33.93 27.75 25.80
CA TYR A 262 -32.72 26.98 25.51
C TYR A 262 -31.72 27.78 24.68
N ARG A 263 -30.44 27.67 25.03
CA ARG A 263 -29.34 28.17 24.19
C ARG A 263 -29.10 27.18 23.06
N LYS A 264 -29.30 27.64 21.82
CA LYS A 264 -29.17 26.80 20.62
C LYS A 264 -27.79 26.95 20.00
N PHE A 265 -27.08 25.85 19.78
CA PHE A 265 -25.82 25.86 19.04
C PHE A 265 -25.56 24.51 18.35
N TYR A 266 -24.53 24.46 17.52
CA TYR A 266 -24.15 23.26 16.79
C TYR A 266 -22.68 22.91 17.00
N VAL A 267 -22.37 21.62 16.92
CA VAL A 267 -21.02 21.08 16.90
C VAL A 267 -20.91 20.07 15.77
N HIS A 268 -19.77 20.05 15.09
CA HIS A 268 -19.53 19.08 14.04
C HIS A 268 -18.11 18.52 14.04
N GLY A 269 -17.98 17.27 13.59
CA GLY A 269 -16.71 16.55 13.55
C GLY A 269 -16.47 15.72 14.81
N VAL A 270 -15.92 14.52 14.62
CA VAL A 270 -15.75 13.49 15.66
C VAL A 270 -15.07 14.03 16.93
N ALA A 271 -13.91 14.67 16.79
CA ALA A 271 -13.15 15.19 17.92
C ALA A 271 -13.92 16.26 18.72
N ASN A 272 -14.62 17.17 18.04
CA ASN A 272 -15.41 18.22 18.69
C ASN A 272 -16.65 17.64 19.40
N CYS A 273 -17.30 16.63 18.80
CA CYS A 273 -18.41 15.94 19.45
C CYS A 273 -17.95 15.21 20.73
N ILE A 274 -16.79 14.54 20.68
CA ILE A 274 -16.17 13.89 21.85
C ILE A 274 -15.85 14.92 22.94
N ASP A 275 -15.26 16.05 22.58
CA ASP A 275 -14.94 17.13 23.52
C ASP A 275 -16.20 17.69 24.19
N LEU A 276 -17.26 17.93 23.41
CA LEU A 276 -18.54 18.37 23.95
C LEU A 276 -19.15 17.33 24.91
N CYS A 277 -19.14 16.04 24.55
CA CYS A 277 -19.61 14.99 25.45
C CYS A 277 -18.82 14.95 26.76
N LYS A 278 -17.50 15.16 26.73
CA LYS A 278 -16.69 15.25 27.95
C LYS A 278 -17.11 16.44 28.83
N SER A 279 -17.33 17.61 28.24
CA SER A 279 -17.75 18.81 28.97
C SER A 279 -19.16 18.67 29.54
N MET A 280 -20.09 18.07 28.79
CA MET A 280 -21.44 17.73 29.28
C MET A 280 -21.39 16.72 30.42
N ALA A 281 -20.54 15.69 30.33
CA ALA A 281 -20.36 14.69 31.39
C ALA A 281 -19.79 15.29 32.69
N ARG A 282 -19.06 16.42 32.61
CA ARG A 282 -18.60 17.19 33.78
C ARG A 282 -19.66 18.15 34.34
N GLY A 283 -20.83 18.28 33.70
CA GLY A 283 -21.91 19.17 34.13
C GLY A 283 -21.70 20.65 33.76
N GLU A 284 -20.78 20.97 32.84
CA GLU A 284 -20.42 22.35 32.48
C GLU A 284 -21.44 23.03 31.54
N ILE A 285 -22.28 22.24 30.88
CA ILE A 285 -23.25 22.68 29.88
C ILE A 285 -24.66 22.39 30.38
N ASN A 286 -25.51 23.42 30.45
CA ASN A 286 -26.89 23.32 30.94
C ASN A 286 -27.81 24.26 30.14
N GLY A 287 -29.08 23.86 29.94
CA GLY A 287 -30.09 24.66 29.26
C GLY A 287 -29.77 24.87 27.77
N CYS A 288 -29.29 23.82 27.09
CA CYS A 288 -28.87 23.91 25.69
C CYS A 288 -29.62 22.95 24.77
N PHE A 289 -29.92 23.41 23.56
CA PHE A 289 -30.32 22.57 22.42
C PHE A 289 -29.16 22.48 21.44
N ILE A 290 -28.70 21.25 21.18
CA ILE A 290 -27.40 20.98 20.58
C ILE A 290 -27.57 20.16 19.31
N GLU A 291 -27.33 20.78 18.17
CA GLU A 291 -27.16 20.06 16.90
C GLU A 291 -25.77 19.40 16.87
N MET A 292 -25.73 18.08 16.97
CA MET A 292 -24.49 17.31 16.94
C MET A 292 -24.38 16.53 15.64
N ASN A 293 -23.30 16.77 14.88
CA ASN A 293 -23.06 16.13 13.59
C ASN A 293 -21.66 15.51 13.51
N MET A 294 -21.57 14.19 13.30
CA MET A 294 -20.29 13.50 13.28
C MET A 294 -19.36 13.94 12.13
N CYS A 295 -19.92 14.36 10.99
CA CYS A 295 -19.16 14.77 9.81
C CYS A 295 -18.83 16.27 9.85
N SER A 296 -17.56 16.62 9.62
CA SER A 296 -17.11 18.01 9.56
C SER A 296 -17.71 18.75 8.36
N GLY A 297 -18.71 19.59 8.61
CA GLY A 297 -19.44 20.31 7.55
C GLY A 297 -20.84 19.77 7.26
N GLY A 298 -21.34 18.85 8.09
CA GLY A 298 -22.66 18.23 7.92
C GLY A 298 -22.61 17.02 6.98
N CYS A 299 -23.78 16.49 6.65
CA CYS A 299 -23.95 15.29 5.83
C CYS A 299 -23.44 15.49 4.38
N ILE A 300 -23.39 16.73 3.88
CA ILE A 300 -22.83 17.04 2.55
C ILE A 300 -21.34 16.68 2.41
N LYS A 301 -20.63 16.51 3.54
CA LYS A 301 -19.23 16.03 3.57
C LYS A 301 -19.11 14.63 4.18
N GLY A 302 -20.16 13.82 4.02
CA GLY A 302 -20.24 12.45 4.52
C GLY A 302 -19.10 11.55 4.03
N PRO A 303 -18.90 10.38 4.67
CA PRO A 303 -17.79 9.48 4.39
C PRO A 303 -17.76 8.91 2.97
N THR A 304 -18.90 8.87 2.26
CA THR A 304 -18.97 8.37 0.87
C THR A 304 -18.79 9.47 -0.19
N VAL A 305 -18.64 10.73 0.23
CA VAL A 305 -18.48 11.89 -0.67
C VAL A 305 -17.02 12.05 -1.05
N ASN A 306 -16.76 12.23 -2.35
CA ASN A 306 -15.42 12.48 -2.88
C ASN A 306 -15.01 13.95 -2.64
N ASP A 307 -14.04 14.16 -1.74
CA ASP A 307 -13.67 15.48 -1.22
C ASP A 307 -12.93 16.37 -2.24
N GLU A 308 -12.39 15.82 -3.33
CA GLU A 308 -11.60 16.58 -4.31
C GLU A 308 -12.44 17.49 -5.23
N PHE A 309 -13.70 17.14 -5.49
CA PHE A 309 -14.53 17.81 -6.50
C PHE A 309 -15.65 18.66 -5.90
N ILE A 310 -15.96 18.50 -4.61
CA ILE A 310 -17.15 19.09 -3.99
C ILE A 310 -16.74 20.04 -2.87
N SER A 311 -16.84 21.34 -3.15
CA SER A 311 -16.63 22.37 -2.12
C SER A 311 -17.83 22.46 -1.20
N ARG A 312 -17.67 22.00 0.06
CA ARG A 312 -18.70 22.11 1.10
C ARG A 312 -19.19 23.55 1.33
N PHE A 313 -18.33 24.54 1.09
CA PHE A 313 -18.68 25.94 1.28
C PHE A 313 -19.61 26.44 0.19
N LYS A 314 -19.30 26.08 -1.08
CA LYS A 314 -20.16 26.39 -2.20
C LYS A 314 -21.53 25.72 -2.04
N VAL A 315 -21.55 24.42 -1.77
CA VAL A 315 -22.81 23.68 -1.56
C VAL A 315 -23.63 24.31 -0.44
N LYS A 316 -23.00 24.67 0.69
CA LYS A 316 -23.69 25.32 1.80
C LYS A 316 -24.32 26.66 1.38
N LEU A 317 -23.55 27.54 0.73
CA LEU A 317 -24.03 28.86 0.30
C LEU A 317 -25.18 28.72 -0.72
N ASP A 318 -25.00 27.86 -1.72
CA ASP A 318 -26.02 27.61 -2.76
C ASP A 318 -27.33 27.09 -2.13
N MET A 319 -27.24 26.19 -1.14
CA MET A 319 -28.41 25.70 -0.38
C MET A 319 -29.06 26.79 0.47
N GLU A 320 -28.28 27.58 1.22
CA GLU A 320 -28.80 28.67 2.07
C GLU A 320 -29.43 29.82 1.29
N GLU A 321 -29.03 30.02 0.04
CA GLU A 321 -29.59 31.03 -0.87
C GLU A 321 -30.86 30.54 -1.58
N SER A 322 -30.88 29.27 -2.02
CA SER A 322 -31.99 28.71 -2.80
C SER A 322 -33.16 28.18 -1.97
N ILE A 323 -32.92 27.76 -0.72
CA ILE A 323 -33.95 27.15 0.13
C ILE A 323 -34.68 28.23 0.94
N ALA A 324 -36.01 28.19 0.91
CA ALA A 324 -36.86 29.06 1.72
C ALA A 324 -36.60 28.84 3.23
N ARG A 325 -36.55 29.94 3.99
CA ARG A 325 -36.29 29.93 5.44
C ARG A 325 -37.54 29.72 6.30
N GLU A 326 -38.70 29.67 5.66
CA GLU A 326 -39.99 29.46 6.33
C GLU A 326 -40.14 28.00 6.77
N PRO A 327 -40.90 27.73 7.85
CA PRO A 327 -41.23 26.36 8.23
C PRO A 327 -42.18 25.72 7.22
N ALA A 328 -42.21 24.39 7.18
CA ALA A 328 -43.21 23.66 6.42
C ALA A 328 -44.62 23.95 6.96
N ALA A 329 -45.62 24.01 6.08
CA ALA A 329 -46.98 24.37 6.49
C ALA A 329 -47.62 23.25 7.32
N ARG A 330 -47.91 23.52 8.59
CA ARG A 330 -48.47 22.54 9.54
C ARG A 330 -49.72 21.82 9.04
N ARG A 331 -50.64 22.53 8.36
CA ARG A 331 -51.86 21.96 7.75
C ARG A 331 -51.58 20.83 6.75
N GLN A 332 -50.43 20.85 6.09
CA GLN A 332 -50.03 19.80 5.13
C GLN A 332 -49.49 18.55 5.83
N MET A 333 -49.12 18.66 7.11
CA MET A 333 -48.53 17.58 7.91
C MET A 333 -49.55 16.90 8.86
N GLU A 334 -50.58 17.64 9.28
CA GLU A 334 -51.65 17.18 10.19
C GLU A 334 -52.29 15.81 9.85
N PRO A 335 -52.60 15.47 8.58
CA PRO A 335 -53.31 14.22 8.25
C PRO A 335 -52.56 12.94 8.64
N VAL A 336 -51.23 12.99 8.70
CA VAL A 336 -50.37 11.82 8.98
C VAL A 336 -49.73 11.91 10.38
N TRP A 337 -49.63 13.12 10.93
CA TRP A 337 -49.02 13.39 12.23
C TRP A 337 -49.65 12.58 13.37
N GLU A 338 -50.98 12.41 13.35
CA GLU A 338 -51.70 11.75 14.44
C GLU A 338 -51.58 10.22 14.42
N ASN A 339 -51.23 9.62 13.28
CA ASN A 339 -51.24 8.17 13.10
C ASN A 339 -49.86 7.51 13.26
N VAL A 340 -48.78 8.31 13.29
CA VAL A 340 -47.41 7.79 13.29
C VAL A 340 -46.66 8.23 14.56
N ASP A 341 -46.18 7.24 15.33
CA ASP A 341 -45.29 7.50 16.47
C ASP A 341 -43.85 7.71 15.99
N PHE A 342 -43.28 8.88 16.27
CA PHE A 342 -41.89 9.23 15.98
C PHE A 342 -40.92 8.99 17.15
N GLY A 343 -41.42 8.47 18.27
CA GLY A 343 -40.63 8.20 19.47
C GLY A 343 -39.47 7.22 19.22
N LYS A 344 -38.34 7.48 19.88
CA LYS A 344 -37.20 6.55 20.00
C LYS A 344 -36.69 6.51 21.43
N ARG A 345 -36.42 5.30 21.93
CA ARG A 345 -35.74 5.07 23.20
C ARG A 345 -34.26 4.78 22.97
N PHE A 346 -33.42 5.38 23.80
CA PHE A 346 -31.97 5.21 23.79
C PHE A 346 -31.53 4.48 25.05
N GLU A 347 -30.50 3.65 24.93
CA GLU A 347 -30.07 2.71 25.97
C GLU A 347 -28.54 2.73 26.15
N ASP A 348 -28.07 2.29 27.31
CA ASP A 348 -26.65 2.13 27.60
C ASP A 348 -26.12 0.87 26.89
N HIS A 349 -25.25 1.08 25.91
CA HIS A 349 -24.54 0.05 25.16
C HIS A 349 -23.04 0.03 25.46
N SER A 350 -22.63 0.58 26.61
CA SER A 350 -21.22 0.66 26.97
C SER A 350 -20.59 -0.72 27.16
N PRO A 351 -19.39 -0.95 26.57
CA PRO A 351 -18.73 -2.24 26.67
C PRO A 351 -18.20 -2.46 28.10
N ARG A 352 -18.48 -3.63 28.67
CA ARG A 352 -18.02 -4.04 30.00
C ARG A 352 -16.69 -4.80 29.93
N ASP A 353 -15.65 -4.11 29.46
CA ASP A 353 -14.31 -4.70 29.37
C ASP A 353 -13.67 -4.87 30.74
N LEU A 354 -12.93 -5.96 30.89
CA LEU A 354 -11.99 -6.12 31.99
C LEU A 354 -10.92 -5.03 31.91
N GLN A 355 -10.68 -4.38 33.05
CA GLN A 355 -9.58 -3.43 33.20
C GLN A 355 -8.39 -4.15 33.84
N PRO A 356 -7.18 -4.00 33.29
CA PRO A 356 -5.99 -4.61 33.87
C PRO A 356 -5.58 -3.92 35.17
N THR A 357 -4.88 -4.65 36.04
CA THR A 357 -4.16 -4.06 37.19
C THR A 357 -2.88 -3.37 36.74
N GLU A 358 -2.29 -2.52 37.59
CA GLU A 358 -1.02 -1.85 37.29
C GLU A 358 0.12 -2.86 37.04
N GLU A 359 0.11 -4.01 37.74
CA GLU A 359 1.09 -5.09 37.53
C GLU A 359 0.97 -5.68 36.12
N GLN A 360 -0.25 -5.93 35.65
CA GLN A 360 -0.50 -6.45 34.30
C GLN A 360 -0.11 -5.45 33.21
N ILE A 361 -0.37 -4.15 33.43
CA ILE A 361 0.09 -3.09 32.54
C ILE A 361 1.62 -3.10 32.45
N ARG A 362 2.32 -3.18 33.60
CA ARG A 362 3.79 -3.22 33.64
C ARG A 362 4.35 -4.46 32.97
N GLU A 363 3.73 -5.62 33.12
CA GLU A 363 4.15 -6.84 32.43
C GLU A 363 4.16 -6.66 30.91
N ILE A 364 3.08 -6.10 30.36
CA ILE A 364 2.96 -5.82 28.91
C ILE A 364 3.96 -4.75 28.47
N LEU A 365 4.18 -3.70 29.27
CA LEU A 365 5.17 -2.66 28.97
C LEU A 365 6.58 -3.26 28.86
N ARG A 366 6.95 -4.19 29.76
CA ARG A 366 8.24 -4.90 29.72
C ARG A 366 8.41 -5.74 28.45
N MET A 367 7.34 -6.30 27.89
CA MET A 367 7.40 -7.01 26.59
C MET A 367 7.80 -6.09 25.43
N THR A 368 7.70 -4.77 25.60
CA THR A 368 8.11 -3.75 24.62
C THR A 368 9.32 -2.95 25.06
N ASN A 369 10.20 -3.55 25.88
CA ASN A 369 11.41 -2.96 26.46
C ASN A 369 11.18 -1.69 27.29
N LYS A 370 10.02 -1.54 27.94
CA LYS A 370 9.73 -0.41 28.83
C LYS A 370 9.77 -0.87 30.28
N PHE A 371 10.86 -0.51 30.97
CA PHE A 371 11.11 -0.92 32.35
C PHE A 371 10.92 0.25 33.33
N LYS A 372 11.11 1.47 32.86
CA LYS A 372 11.02 2.71 33.64
C LYS A 372 10.05 3.70 32.98
N PRO A 373 9.54 4.69 33.72
CA PRO A 373 8.68 5.73 33.16
C PRO A 373 9.33 6.50 31.99
N GLU A 374 10.66 6.67 32.01
CA GLU A 374 11.39 7.33 30.91
C GLU A 374 11.30 6.57 29.57
N ASP A 375 11.09 5.25 29.60
CA ASP A 375 10.97 4.40 28.40
C ASP A 375 9.58 4.54 27.76
N GLU A 376 8.60 5.10 28.48
CA GLU A 376 7.25 5.37 28.00
C GLU A 376 7.22 6.62 27.10
N LEU A 377 7.77 6.52 25.89
CA LEU A 377 7.89 7.64 24.93
C LEU A 377 6.56 8.32 24.59
N ASN A 378 5.41 7.63 24.74
CA ASN A 378 4.07 8.14 24.44
C ASN A 378 3.96 8.81 23.04
N CYS A 379 4.70 8.28 22.05
CA CYS A 379 4.86 8.91 20.75
C CYS A 379 3.66 8.78 19.79
N GLY A 380 2.63 7.99 20.15
CA GLY A 380 1.45 7.81 19.30
C GLY A 380 1.60 6.93 18.06
N ALA A 381 2.82 6.51 17.71
CA ALA A 381 3.12 5.83 16.43
C ALA A 381 2.30 4.55 16.22
N CYS A 382 2.05 3.80 17.30
CA CYS A 382 1.33 2.53 17.28
C CYS A 382 -0.21 2.66 17.19
N GLY A 383 -0.79 3.87 17.22
CA GLY A 383 -2.26 4.02 17.26
C GLY A 383 -2.82 4.61 18.54
N TYR A 384 -2.05 4.56 19.64
CA TYR A 384 -2.52 4.89 20.98
C TYR A 384 -1.74 6.10 21.52
N PRO A 385 -2.44 7.10 22.11
CA PRO A 385 -1.81 8.29 22.69
C PRO A 385 -0.71 7.98 23.69
N THR A 386 -0.93 6.99 24.56
CA THR A 386 0.02 6.61 25.61
C THR A 386 0.44 5.13 25.52
N CYS A 387 1.64 4.82 26.02
CA CYS A 387 2.14 3.45 26.14
C CYS A 387 1.24 2.61 27.07
N ARG A 388 0.69 3.22 28.11
CA ARG A 388 -0.27 2.59 29.02
C ARG A 388 -1.60 2.25 28.34
N GLU A 389 -2.19 3.17 27.57
CA GLU A 389 -3.39 2.86 26.77
C GLU A 389 -3.15 1.74 25.76
N LYS A 390 -1.96 1.72 25.14
CA LYS A 390 -1.56 0.61 24.29
C LYS A 390 -1.51 -0.71 25.07
N ALA A 391 -0.92 -0.71 26.27
CA ALA A 391 -0.85 -1.91 27.11
C ALA A 391 -2.24 -2.41 27.53
N ILE A 392 -3.14 -1.51 27.91
CA ILE A 392 -4.55 -1.84 28.20
C ILE A 392 -5.22 -2.47 26.97
N ALA A 393 -4.99 -1.92 25.79
CA ALA A 393 -5.54 -2.47 24.56
C ALA A 393 -4.96 -3.85 24.20
N VAL A 394 -3.68 -4.12 24.51
CA VAL A 394 -3.07 -5.45 24.36
C VAL A 394 -3.69 -6.45 25.33
N PHE A 395 -3.87 -6.07 26.60
CA PHE A 395 -4.55 -6.89 27.61
C PHE A 395 -5.97 -7.28 27.17
N GLN A 396 -6.68 -6.33 26.55
CA GLN A 396 -8.04 -6.52 26.04
C GLN A 396 -8.08 -7.21 24.67
N HIS A 397 -6.96 -7.73 24.16
CA HIS A 397 -6.82 -8.38 22.84
C HIS A 397 -7.23 -7.50 21.64
N LYS A 398 -7.22 -6.18 21.81
CA LYS A 398 -7.54 -5.22 20.74
C LYS A 398 -6.29 -4.85 19.93
N ALA A 399 -5.11 -5.14 20.44
CA ALA A 399 -3.87 -4.65 19.90
C ALA A 399 -2.73 -5.64 20.14
N GLU A 400 -1.74 -5.66 19.25
CA GLU A 400 -0.60 -6.58 19.38
C GLU A 400 0.66 -5.86 19.88
N VAL A 401 1.52 -6.57 20.60
CA VAL A 401 2.81 -6.05 21.11
C VAL A 401 3.69 -5.54 19.96
N SER A 402 3.67 -6.25 18.82
CA SER A 402 4.39 -5.92 17.58
C SER A 402 3.98 -4.59 16.95
N MET A 403 2.88 -3.96 17.36
CA MET A 403 2.51 -2.65 16.82
C MET A 403 3.38 -1.50 17.34
N CYS A 404 4.21 -1.74 18.37
CA CYS A 404 5.11 -0.72 18.88
C CYS A 404 6.27 -0.50 17.89
N ILE A 405 6.13 0.52 17.03
CA ILE A 405 7.11 0.81 15.95
C ILE A 405 8.54 1.01 16.48
N PRO A 406 8.79 1.82 17.54
CA PRO A 406 10.16 1.97 18.06
C PRO A 406 10.75 0.64 18.55
N PHE A 407 9.96 -0.15 19.28
CA PHE A 407 10.38 -1.46 19.76
C PHE A 407 10.67 -2.43 18.61
N MET A 408 9.84 -2.45 17.57
CA MET A 408 10.07 -3.32 16.41
C MET A 408 11.28 -2.89 15.59
N HIS A 409 11.57 -1.58 15.53
CA HIS A 409 12.77 -1.06 14.87
C HIS A 409 14.03 -1.51 15.62
N GLU A 410 14.09 -1.25 16.94
CA GLU A 410 15.20 -1.66 17.79
C GLU A 410 15.41 -3.18 17.78
N LYS A 411 14.31 -3.95 17.83
CA LYS A 411 14.35 -5.41 17.73
C LYS A 411 14.90 -5.88 16.38
N ALA A 412 14.50 -5.23 15.28
CA ALA A 412 14.99 -5.57 13.94
C ALA A 412 16.49 -5.27 13.80
N GLU A 413 16.95 -4.10 14.27
CA GLU A 413 18.38 -3.73 14.28
C GLU A 413 19.21 -4.68 15.14
N SER A 414 18.75 -4.97 16.37
CA SER A 414 19.44 -5.89 17.27
C SER A 414 19.54 -7.30 16.70
N MET A 415 18.46 -7.81 16.08
CA MET A 415 18.47 -9.11 15.41
C MET A 415 19.42 -9.12 14.20
N ALA A 416 19.41 -8.06 13.38
CA ALA A 416 20.31 -7.94 12.24
C ALA A 416 21.78 -7.92 12.70
N ASN A 417 22.11 -7.14 13.73
CA ASN A 417 23.46 -7.07 14.29
C ASN A 417 23.90 -8.43 14.85
N LEU A 418 23.05 -9.12 15.62
CA LEU A 418 23.39 -10.43 16.17
C LEU A 418 23.64 -11.48 15.08
N VAL A 419 22.85 -11.48 14.00
CA VAL A 419 23.07 -12.36 12.84
C VAL A 419 24.39 -12.05 12.16
N MET A 420 24.75 -10.77 12.03
CA MET A 420 26.03 -10.35 11.43
C MET A 420 27.23 -10.70 12.32
N GLU A 421 27.13 -10.56 13.64
CA GLU A 421 28.19 -10.86 14.61
C GLU A 421 28.44 -12.37 14.78
N THR A 422 27.37 -13.18 14.76
CA THR A 422 27.47 -14.63 14.99
C THR A 422 27.72 -15.44 13.71
N SER A 423 27.60 -14.82 12.53
CA SER A 423 27.91 -15.47 11.26
C SER A 423 29.41 -15.80 11.18
N PRO A 424 29.80 -17.07 10.96
CA PRO A 424 31.21 -17.43 10.75
C PRO A 424 31.73 -17.02 9.38
N ASN A 425 30.83 -16.61 8.48
CA ASN A 425 31.15 -16.20 7.11
C ASN A 425 31.35 -14.69 7.05
N ILE A 426 32.23 -14.26 6.16
CA ILE A 426 32.41 -12.84 5.88
C ILE A 426 31.22 -12.37 5.05
N VAL A 427 30.51 -11.34 5.50
CA VAL A 427 29.35 -10.76 4.80
C VAL A 427 29.67 -9.33 4.41
N LEU A 428 29.44 -8.99 3.14
CA LEU A 428 29.52 -7.64 2.61
C LEU A 428 28.24 -7.27 1.86
N ILE A 429 27.79 -6.03 2.02
CA ILE A 429 26.78 -5.43 1.13
C ILE A 429 27.44 -4.25 0.41
N VAL A 430 27.28 -4.20 -0.91
CA VAL A 430 27.91 -3.20 -1.78
C VAL A 430 26.84 -2.48 -2.59
N GLY A 431 26.93 -1.15 -2.65
CA GLY A 431 26.01 -0.29 -3.40
C GLY A 431 26.30 -0.25 -4.91
N ASP A 432 25.54 0.56 -5.63
CA ASP A 432 25.65 0.76 -7.08
C ASP A 432 26.93 1.48 -7.51
N ASP A 433 27.47 2.33 -6.64
CA ASP A 433 28.75 3.01 -6.81
C ASP A 433 29.96 2.18 -6.36
N MET A 434 29.76 0.88 -6.10
CA MET A 434 30.76 -0.04 -5.56
C MET A 434 31.31 0.36 -4.19
N ARG A 435 30.58 1.16 -3.41
CA ARG A 435 30.91 1.41 -1.99
C ARG A 435 30.37 0.31 -1.09
N ILE A 436 31.14 0.01 -0.04
CA ILE A 436 30.73 -0.95 0.98
C ILE A 436 29.69 -0.29 1.89
N LEU A 437 28.47 -0.82 1.88
CA LEU A 437 27.35 -0.36 2.69
C LEU A 437 27.25 -1.10 4.03
N GLU A 438 27.62 -2.39 4.05
CA GLU A 438 27.72 -3.18 5.28
C GLU A 438 28.91 -4.14 5.22
N TYR A 439 29.48 -4.40 6.39
CA TYR A 439 30.69 -5.20 6.57
C TYR A 439 30.66 -5.95 7.89
N SER A 440 30.75 -7.28 7.85
CA SER A 440 30.78 -8.14 9.04
C SER A 440 32.10 -8.06 9.80
N ASP A 441 32.06 -8.21 11.13
CA ASP A 441 33.24 -8.21 12.00
C ASP A 441 34.22 -9.36 11.68
N VAL A 442 33.73 -10.50 11.17
CA VAL A 442 34.62 -11.60 10.74
C VAL A 442 35.53 -11.15 9.59
N GLY A 443 35.05 -10.24 8.73
CA GLY A 443 35.87 -9.64 7.68
C GLY A 443 37.08 -8.92 8.25
N GLU A 444 36.95 -8.23 9.39
CA GLU A 444 38.06 -7.51 10.03
C GLU A 444 39.23 -8.43 10.35
N LYS A 445 38.94 -9.67 10.78
CA LYS A 445 39.96 -10.68 11.06
C LYS A 445 40.78 -11.07 9.83
N TYR A 446 40.16 -11.13 8.65
CA TYR A 446 40.80 -11.61 7.42
C TYR A 446 41.38 -10.49 6.57
N PHE A 447 40.66 -9.39 6.40
CA PHE A 447 41.09 -8.27 5.56
C PHE A 447 41.78 -7.14 6.35
N GLY A 448 41.82 -7.22 7.68
CA GLY A 448 42.56 -6.27 8.54
C GLY A 448 42.00 -4.84 8.55
N LYS A 449 40.73 -4.67 8.16
CA LYS A 449 40.01 -3.38 8.16
C LYS A 449 38.84 -3.43 9.11
N THR A 450 38.76 -2.42 9.97
CA THR A 450 37.62 -2.29 10.88
C THR A 450 36.35 -1.97 10.09
N ARG A 451 35.17 -2.32 10.64
CA ARG A 451 33.89 -1.96 10.01
C ARG A 451 33.78 -0.46 9.71
N SER A 452 34.25 0.40 10.61
CA SER A 452 34.21 1.86 10.44
C SER A 452 35.10 2.38 9.30
N GLU A 453 36.19 1.68 8.99
CA GLU A 453 37.06 1.99 7.85
C GLU A 453 36.48 1.44 6.55
N ALA A 454 36.03 0.19 6.55
CA ALA A 454 35.48 -0.48 5.38
C ALA A 454 34.27 0.28 4.79
N LEU A 455 33.38 0.82 5.63
CA LEU A 455 32.22 1.60 5.21
C LEU A 455 32.56 2.93 4.48
N LYS A 456 33.83 3.36 4.51
CA LYS A 456 34.31 4.57 3.82
C LYS A 456 35.11 4.25 2.55
N MET A 457 35.31 2.97 2.25
CA MET A 457 36.12 2.48 1.14
C MET A 457 35.25 2.07 -0.03
N TYR A 458 35.83 2.09 -1.23
CA TYR A 458 35.29 1.38 -2.36
C TYR A 458 35.74 -0.08 -2.36
N LEU A 459 34.94 -0.96 -2.95
CA LEU A 459 35.20 -2.39 -2.98
C LEU A 459 36.56 -2.72 -3.63
N TYR A 460 36.94 -1.99 -4.68
CA TYR A 460 38.21 -2.19 -5.39
C TYR A 460 39.45 -1.90 -4.53
N GLU A 461 39.30 -1.20 -3.40
CA GLU A 461 40.38 -0.99 -2.42
C GLU A 461 40.58 -2.20 -1.50
N LEU A 462 39.63 -3.15 -1.50
CA LEU A 462 39.65 -4.34 -0.67
C LEU A 462 39.88 -5.61 -1.52
N ILE A 463 39.10 -5.79 -2.60
CA ILE A 463 39.12 -6.98 -3.46
C ILE A 463 38.73 -6.62 -4.90
N ASP A 464 39.05 -7.50 -5.86
CA ASP A 464 38.63 -7.35 -7.25
C ASP A 464 37.08 -7.27 -7.37
N PRO A 465 36.52 -6.15 -7.87
CA PRO A 465 35.08 -5.96 -7.97
C PRO A 465 34.44 -6.70 -9.15
N ALA A 466 35.19 -7.37 -10.03
CA ALA A 466 34.66 -7.94 -11.28
C ALA A 466 33.43 -8.85 -11.08
N ASN A 467 33.43 -9.69 -10.03
CA ASN A 467 32.28 -10.55 -9.73
C ASN A 467 31.06 -9.75 -9.28
N PHE A 468 31.26 -8.70 -8.49
CA PHE A 468 30.18 -7.83 -7.99
C PHE A 468 29.57 -7.02 -9.12
N GLN A 469 30.42 -6.43 -9.97
CA GLN A 469 30.00 -5.69 -11.16
C GLN A 469 29.20 -6.60 -12.10
N TRP A 470 29.66 -7.84 -12.34
CA TRP A 470 28.93 -8.78 -13.18
C TRP A 470 27.53 -9.10 -12.63
N VAL A 471 27.41 -9.35 -11.32
CA VAL A 471 26.10 -9.59 -10.68
C VAL A 471 25.21 -8.34 -10.76
N PHE A 472 25.80 -7.16 -10.61
CA PHE A 472 25.09 -5.89 -10.72
C PHE A 472 24.58 -5.62 -12.13
N ASP A 473 25.40 -5.88 -13.15
CA ASP A 473 25.07 -5.63 -14.56
C ASP A 473 24.10 -6.66 -15.13
N THR A 474 24.20 -7.92 -14.70
CA THR A 474 23.40 -9.04 -15.24
C THR A 474 22.18 -9.39 -14.39
N HIS A 475 22.11 -8.91 -13.15
CA HIS A 475 21.14 -9.33 -12.12
C HIS A 475 21.08 -10.84 -11.88
N GLN A 476 22.14 -11.58 -12.25
CA GLN A 476 22.26 -13.01 -12.02
C GLN A 476 23.11 -13.29 -10.78
N ASN A 477 22.65 -14.22 -9.94
CA ASN A 477 23.36 -14.58 -8.72
C ASN A 477 24.54 -15.52 -9.02
N ILE A 478 25.66 -15.31 -8.34
CA ILE A 478 26.80 -16.24 -8.33
C ILE A 478 26.70 -17.08 -7.06
N HIS A 479 26.73 -18.40 -7.19
CA HIS A 479 26.76 -19.31 -6.05
C HIS A 479 27.96 -20.25 -6.13
N GLY A 480 28.66 -20.44 -5.01
CA GLY A 480 29.72 -21.42 -4.88
C GLY A 480 30.97 -21.14 -5.72
N LYS A 481 31.25 -19.88 -6.08
CA LYS A 481 32.42 -19.56 -6.89
C LYS A 481 33.67 -19.55 -6.02
N ARG A 482 34.63 -20.42 -6.33
CA ARG A 482 35.94 -20.44 -5.65
C ARG A 482 36.78 -19.26 -6.12
N VAL A 483 37.32 -18.51 -5.17
CA VAL A 483 38.20 -17.36 -5.43
C VAL A 483 39.32 -17.37 -4.41
N ASN A 484 40.55 -17.29 -4.91
CA ASN A 484 41.75 -17.26 -4.10
C ASN A 484 42.28 -15.82 -4.01
N TYR A 485 42.63 -15.40 -2.79
CA TYR A 485 43.23 -14.13 -2.46
C TYR A 485 44.65 -14.34 -1.92
N PRO A 486 45.68 -14.39 -2.79
CA PRO A 486 47.05 -14.63 -2.35
C PRO A 486 47.57 -13.58 -1.36
N GLU A 487 47.15 -12.33 -1.52
CA GLU A 487 47.55 -11.20 -0.69
C GLU A 487 47.10 -11.34 0.77
N TYR A 488 45.99 -12.06 0.99
CA TYR A 488 45.41 -12.31 2.30
C TYR A 488 45.62 -13.76 2.77
N SER A 489 46.33 -14.59 1.99
CA SER A 489 46.49 -16.05 2.22
C SER A 489 45.14 -16.75 2.48
N LEU A 490 44.11 -16.39 1.70
CA LEU A 490 42.73 -16.80 1.94
C LEU A 490 42.11 -17.37 0.66
N SER A 491 41.55 -18.58 0.75
CA SER A 491 40.71 -19.14 -0.31
C SER A 491 39.25 -19.14 0.14
N THR A 492 38.38 -18.55 -0.69
CA THR A 492 36.97 -18.34 -0.35
C THR A 492 36.04 -19.02 -1.34
N LEU A 493 34.90 -19.48 -0.82
CA LEU A 493 33.72 -19.82 -1.61
C LEU A 493 32.75 -18.65 -1.56
N GLN A 494 32.51 -18.01 -2.70
CA GLN A 494 31.72 -16.80 -2.82
C GLN A 494 30.29 -17.10 -3.27
N ASN A 495 29.34 -16.55 -2.51
CA ASN A 495 27.95 -16.43 -2.91
C ASN A 495 27.63 -14.93 -3.02
N ILE A 496 27.22 -14.47 -4.19
CA ILE A 496 26.96 -13.06 -4.48
C ILE A 496 25.55 -12.96 -5.09
N VAL A 497 24.67 -12.20 -4.44
CA VAL A 497 23.25 -12.12 -4.74
C VAL A 497 22.84 -10.65 -4.90
N TYR A 498 22.09 -10.36 -5.95
CA TYR A 498 21.54 -9.03 -6.17
C TYR A 498 20.23 -8.81 -5.38
N ILE A 499 20.12 -7.66 -4.71
CA ILE A 499 18.95 -7.24 -3.94
C ILE A 499 18.22 -6.14 -4.73
N GLU A 500 17.22 -6.53 -5.53
CA GLU A 500 16.47 -5.61 -6.41
C GLU A 500 15.90 -4.39 -5.69
N LYS A 501 15.35 -4.57 -4.48
CA LYS A 501 14.67 -3.49 -3.75
C LYS A 501 15.61 -2.40 -3.23
N GLU A 502 16.84 -2.77 -2.90
CA GLU A 502 17.86 -1.87 -2.34
C GLU A 502 18.89 -1.45 -3.39
N ASN A 503 18.79 -1.97 -4.62
CA ASN A 503 19.77 -1.75 -5.69
C ASN A 503 21.21 -2.02 -5.21
N ALA A 504 21.41 -3.15 -4.53
CA ALA A 504 22.66 -3.50 -3.86
C ALA A 504 23.02 -4.98 -4.06
N VAL A 505 24.28 -5.34 -3.81
CA VAL A 505 24.81 -6.70 -3.91
C VAL A 505 25.21 -7.20 -2.54
N LEU A 506 24.67 -8.36 -2.14
CA LEU A 506 25.08 -9.09 -0.93
C LEU A 506 26.07 -10.17 -1.32
N ALA A 507 27.25 -10.14 -0.73
CA ALA A 507 28.26 -11.19 -0.85
C ALA A 507 28.50 -11.90 0.47
N THR A 508 28.62 -13.22 0.41
CA THR A 508 29.03 -14.08 1.52
C THR A 508 30.26 -14.86 1.09
N PHE A 509 31.35 -14.74 1.86
CA PHE A 509 32.58 -15.48 1.66
C PHE A 509 32.71 -16.52 2.76
N ILE A 510 32.84 -17.78 2.36
CA ILE A 510 33.09 -18.90 3.26
C ILE A 510 34.57 -19.25 3.12
N ASP A 511 35.31 -19.28 4.22
CA ASP A 511 36.71 -19.71 4.23
C ASP A 511 36.81 -21.21 3.95
N ILE A 512 37.48 -21.55 2.83
CA ILE A 512 37.76 -22.93 2.39
C ILE A 512 39.27 -23.19 2.29
N THR A 513 40.10 -22.35 2.91
CA THR A 513 41.57 -22.40 2.79
C THR A 513 42.11 -23.76 3.22
N ARG A 514 41.64 -24.28 4.37
CA ARG A 514 42.05 -25.60 4.87
C ARG A 514 41.61 -26.74 3.93
N GLU A 515 40.46 -26.60 3.30
CA GLU A 515 39.93 -27.61 2.38
C GLU A 515 40.72 -27.63 1.06
N GLU A 516 41.12 -26.46 0.56
CA GLU A 516 42.01 -26.35 -0.59
C GLU A 516 43.41 -26.89 -0.30
N GLU A 517 43.99 -26.59 0.86
CA GLU A 517 45.30 -27.13 1.27
C GLU A 517 45.29 -28.66 1.36
N LEU A 518 44.28 -29.23 2.04
CA LEU A 518 44.12 -30.68 2.13
C LEU A 518 43.92 -31.32 0.76
N ALA A 519 43.09 -30.71 -0.10
CA ALA A 519 42.87 -31.20 -1.45
C ALA A 519 44.15 -31.16 -2.30
N LYS A 520 44.98 -30.13 -2.12
CA LYS A 520 46.26 -29.98 -2.80
C LYS A 520 47.27 -31.03 -2.31
N GLU A 521 47.40 -31.24 -1.00
CA GLU A 521 48.24 -32.31 -0.44
C GLU A 521 47.80 -33.70 -0.91
N GLU A 522 46.49 -33.95 -0.96
CA GLU A 522 45.95 -35.23 -1.43
C GLU A 522 46.24 -35.43 -2.92
N TYR A 523 46.16 -34.35 -3.71
CA TYR A 523 46.53 -34.37 -5.13
C TYR A 523 48.03 -34.63 -5.35
N GLU A 524 48.91 -34.02 -4.55
CA GLU A 524 50.36 -34.27 -4.60
C GLU A 524 50.68 -35.73 -4.22
N LYS A 525 50.09 -36.25 -3.14
CA LYS A 525 50.23 -37.68 -2.78
C LYS A 525 49.75 -38.62 -3.87
N LYS A 526 48.66 -38.28 -4.57
CA LYS A 526 48.17 -39.05 -5.73
C LYS A 526 49.18 -39.03 -6.88
N LEU A 527 49.80 -37.89 -7.18
CA LEU A 527 50.84 -37.79 -8.21
C LEU A 527 52.09 -38.61 -7.86
N GLU A 528 52.58 -38.53 -6.62
CA GLU A 528 53.71 -39.34 -6.15
C GLU A 528 53.41 -40.85 -6.24
N THR A 529 52.17 -41.23 -5.91
CA THR A 529 51.73 -42.63 -6.01
C THR A 529 51.71 -43.10 -7.47
N ILE A 530 51.28 -42.26 -8.40
CA ILE A 530 51.29 -42.56 -9.85
C ILE A 530 52.72 -42.71 -10.36
N ASP A 531 53.64 -41.81 -9.98
CA ASP A 531 55.06 -41.89 -10.37
C ASP A 531 55.74 -43.15 -9.84
N LEU A 532 55.47 -43.52 -8.57
CA LEU A 532 55.97 -44.76 -7.98
C LEU A 532 55.44 -46.00 -8.73
N ALA A 533 54.15 -46.00 -9.06
CA ALA A 533 53.53 -47.08 -9.83
C ALA A 533 54.17 -47.22 -11.23
N GLN A 534 54.40 -46.12 -11.93
CA GLN A 534 55.08 -46.12 -13.24
C GLN A 534 56.51 -46.66 -13.15
N LYS A 535 57.28 -46.27 -12.12
CA LYS A 535 58.63 -46.81 -11.87
C LYS A 535 58.61 -48.32 -11.64
N ILE A 536 57.64 -48.83 -10.87
CA ILE A 536 57.48 -50.27 -10.64
C ILE A 536 57.12 -51.00 -11.93
N ILE A 537 56.17 -50.47 -12.72
CA ILE A 537 55.78 -51.06 -14.01
C ILE A 537 56.99 -51.15 -14.94
N HIS A 538 57.79 -50.09 -15.05
CA HIS A 538 58.99 -50.08 -15.87
C HIS A 538 60.00 -51.14 -15.41
N LYS A 539 60.20 -51.28 -14.10
CA LYS A 539 61.11 -52.30 -13.53
C LYS A 539 60.61 -53.73 -13.79
N GLN A 540 59.31 -53.98 -13.63
CA GLN A 540 58.71 -55.28 -13.93
C GLN A 540 58.79 -55.62 -15.43
N MET A 541 58.61 -54.63 -16.31
CA MET A 541 58.76 -54.81 -17.76
C MET A 541 60.19 -55.19 -18.14
N MET A 542 61.20 -54.55 -17.54
CA MET A 542 62.62 -54.90 -17.75
C MET A 542 62.93 -56.33 -17.30
N VAL A 543 62.44 -56.74 -16.11
CA VAL A 543 62.62 -58.11 -15.62
C VAL A 543 61.91 -59.12 -16.53
N ALA A 544 60.72 -58.81 -17.02
CA ALA A 544 60.00 -59.67 -17.97
C ALA A 544 60.77 -59.82 -19.29
N GLN A 545 61.42 -58.75 -19.79
CA GLN A 545 62.28 -58.81 -20.98
C GLN A 545 63.53 -59.67 -20.75
N GLU A 546 64.18 -59.58 -19.59
CA GLU A 546 65.32 -60.45 -19.25
C GLU A 546 64.89 -61.92 -19.14
N ILE A 547 63.75 -62.20 -18.50
CA ILE A 547 63.19 -63.56 -18.42
C ILE A 547 62.82 -64.08 -19.82
N ALA A 548 62.21 -63.26 -20.68
CA ALA A 548 61.90 -63.62 -22.06
C ALA A 548 63.16 -63.88 -22.89
N GLY A 549 64.24 -63.13 -22.65
CA GLY A 549 65.56 -63.37 -23.23
C GLY A 549 66.13 -64.74 -22.83
N LEU A 550 66.17 -65.03 -21.53
CA LEU A 550 66.64 -66.31 -20.99
C LEU A 550 65.78 -67.51 -21.43
N LEU A 551 64.45 -67.33 -21.51
CA LEU A 551 63.53 -68.33 -22.06
C LEU A 551 63.77 -68.54 -23.56
N GLY A 552 64.03 -67.48 -24.32
CA GLY A 552 64.41 -67.56 -25.73
C GLY A 552 65.70 -68.36 -25.94
N GLU A 553 66.70 -68.10 -25.10
CA GLU A 553 68.01 -68.76 -25.12
C GLU A 553 67.89 -70.26 -24.81
N THR A 554 67.21 -70.61 -23.71
CA THR A 554 66.97 -72.02 -23.32
C THR A 554 66.09 -72.76 -24.32
N THR A 555 65.12 -72.10 -24.96
CA THR A 555 64.29 -72.71 -26.01
C THR A 555 65.11 -72.99 -27.27
N ALA A 556 66.04 -72.10 -27.63
CA ALA A 556 66.95 -72.30 -28.76
C ALA A 556 67.95 -73.46 -28.51
N GLU A 557 68.49 -73.55 -27.29
CA GLU A 557 69.34 -74.68 -26.87
C GLU A 557 68.56 -76.00 -26.85
N THR A 558 67.33 -76.00 -26.36
CA THR A 558 66.48 -77.20 -26.32
C THR A 558 66.13 -77.66 -27.73
N LYS A 559 65.79 -76.72 -28.63
CA LYS A 559 65.50 -77.01 -30.04
C LYS A 559 66.73 -77.59 -30.75
N THR A 560 67.90 -76.99 -30.60
CA THR A 560 69.14 -77.51 -31.23
C THR A 560 69.51 -78.89 -30.71
N THR A 561 69.33 -79.14 -29.41
CA THR A 561 69.56 -80.45 -28.80
C THR A 561 68.57 -81.51 -29.30
N LEU A 562 67.27 -81.19 -29.34
CA LEU A 562 66.24 -82.07 -29.90
C LEU A 562 66.43 -82.32 -31.40
N THR A 563 66.90 -81.32 -32.16
CA THR A 563 67.18 -81.47 -33.60
C THR A 563 68.35 -82.42 -33.82
N LYS A 564 69.42 -82.33 -33.01
CA LYS A 564 70.53 -83.31 -33.02
C LYS A 564 70.07 -84.72 -32.63
N LEU A 565 69.14 -84.82 -31.67
CA LEU A 565 68.56 -86.09 -31.23
C LEU A 565 67.67 -86.73 -32.31
N CYS A 566 66.87 -85.93 -33.01
CA CYS A 566 66.08 -86.40 -34.16
C CYS A 566 66.99 -86.86 -35.32
N HIS A 567 68.09 -86.15 -35.59
CA HIS A 567 69.06 -86.57 -36.59
C HIS A 567 69.73 -87.92 -36.25
N SER A 568 70.03 -88.14 -34.96
CA SER A 568 70.59 -89.41 -34.47
C SER A 568 69.59 -90.58 -34.51
N LEU A 569 68.28 -90.33 -34.45
CA LEU A 569 67.24 -91.36 -34.52
C LEU A 569 66.82 -91.71 -35.95
N LEU A 570 67.14 -90.86 -36.92
CA LEU A 570 66.86 -91.08 -38.35
C LEU A 570 67.94 -91.91 -39.07
N GLU A 571 69.05 -92.26 -38.41
CA GLU A 571 70.14 -93.05 -39.02
C GLU A 571 70.04 -94.58 -38.80
N ASP A 572 69.08 -95.09 -38.02
CA ASP A 572 68.93 -96.54 -37.74
C ASP A 572 67.60 -97.14 -38.29
N GLY A 573 67.39 -97.07 -39.61
CA GLY A 573 66.17 -97.61 -40.24
C GLY A 573 66.15 -97.75 -41.77
N SER A 574 67.09 -98.53 -42.32
CA SER A 574 67.06 -99.29 -43.62
C SER A 574 66.76 -98.61 -44.98
N ASP A 575 67.63 -98.97 -45.94
CA ASP A 575 67.57 -98.79 -47.40
C ASP A 575 66.23 -99.14 -48.09
N GLY A 576 65.84 -98.34 -49.10
CA GLY A 576 64.79 -98.69 -50.06
C GLY A 576 64.34 -97.57 -51.03
N ILE A 577 64.98 -97.51 -52.21
CA ILE A 577 64.46 -97.21 -53.57
C ILE A 577 63.39 -96.09 -53.79
N TYR A 578 63.81 -95.07 -54.54
CA TYR A 578 63.13 -94.24 -55.57
C TYR A 578 61.59 -94.05 -55.59
N GLY A 579 61.18 -92.77 -55.53
CA GLY A 579 60.45 -92.12 -56.63
C GLY A 579 58.96 -91.75 -56.43
N GLY A 580 58.67 -90.44 -56.39
CA GLY A 580 57.47 -89.85 -56.99
C GLY A 580 56.47 -89.15 -56.05
N GLY A 581 56.12 -87.91 -56.40
CA GLY A 581 54.79 -87.32 -56.16
C GLY A 581 54.71 -86.13 -55.22
N GLU A 582 54.67 -84.92 -55.78
CA GLU A 582 53.96 -83.78 -55.18
C GLU A 582 52.46 -84.10 -55.10
N GLU A 583 51.76 -83.57 -54.10
CA GLU A 583 50.43 -82.97 -54.34
C GLU A 583 50.01 -82.01 -53.21
N ASP A 584 49.71 -80.77 -53.64
CA ASP A 584 48.99 -79.72 -52.93
C ASP A 584 47.58 -80.17 -52.55
N ILE A 585 47.13 -79.88 -51.32
CA ILE A 585 45.70 -79.56 -51.06
C ILE A 585 45.62 -78.43 -50.03
N THR A 586 44.89 -77.38 -50.41
CA THR A 586 44.65 -76.12 -49.68
C THR A 586 43.22 -76.04 -49.12
N LEU A 587 43.03 -75.06 -48.19
CA LEU A 587 41.82 -74.31 -47.78
C LEU A 587 41.12 -74.70 -46.46
N PRO A 588 40.29 -73.82 -45.83
CA PRO A 588 40.34 -72.34 -45.64
C PRO A 588 40.17 -72.00 -44.11
N ASP A 589 40.36 -70.82 -43.53
CA ASP A 589 40.04 -69.43 -43.84
C ASP A 589 41.08 -68.52 -43.17
N VAL A 590 41.76 -67.72 -43.99
CA VAL A 590 42.57 -66.58 -43.58
C VAL A 590 41.86 -65.33 -44.07
N HIS A 591 41.53 -64.41 -43.17
CA HIS A 591 41.36 -63.01 -43.52
C HIS A 591 42.61 -62.25 -43.05
N LEU A 592 43.48 -61.93 -44.00
CA LEU A 592 44.55 -60.95 -43.86
C LEU A 592 44.02 -59.60 -44.34
N GLY A 593 43.85 -58.67 -43.42
CA GLY A 593 43.62 -57.26 -43.70
C GLY A 593 44.77 -56.42 -43.16
N SER A 594 45.79 -56.23 -43.98
CA SER A 594 46.87 -55.25 -43.79
C SER A 594 46.33 -53.81 -43.95
N GLY A 595 46.76 -52.88 -43.09
CA GLY A 595 46.49 -51.46 -43.33
C GLY A 595 46.93 -50.53 -42.21
N ALA A 596 48.22 -50.22 -42.13
CA ALA A 596 48.69 -49.01 -41.46
C ALA A 596 48.36 -47.78 -42.31
N ARG A 597 47.81 -46.73 -41.68
CA ARG A 597 48.05 -45.33 -42.08
C ARG A 597 48.33 -44.48 -40.82
N PRO A 598 49.35 -43.62 -40.83
CA PRO A 598 49.76 -42.83 -39.68
C PRO A 598 49.07 -41.46 -39.67
N LEU A 599 48.99 -40.83 -38.50
CA LEU A 599 48.88 -39.37 -38.40
C LEU A 599 49.95 -38.84 -37.44
N SER A 600 50.77 -37.97 -38.03
CA SER A 600 51.86 -37.18 -37.46
C SER A 600 51.34 -36.01 -36.61
N GLY A 601 52.12 -35.62 -35.60
CA GLY A 601 51.96 -34.35 -34.88
C GLY A 601 52.59 -33.15 -35.61
N VAL A 602 52.64 -32.00 -34.91
CA VAL A 602 53.80 -31.07 -34.75
C VAL A 602 53.35 -29.62 -34.52
N MET A 603 54.04 -28.96 -33.58
CA MET A 603 54.06 -27.51 -33.30
C MET A 603 54.88 -26.71 -34.35
N THR A 604 54.42 -25.48 -34.66
CA THR A 604 55.14 -24.19 -35.00
C THR A 604 56.40 -24.18 -35.90
N PRO A 605 56.56 -23.16 -36.79
CA PRO A 605 57.42 -22.00 -36.43
C PRO A 605 57.03 -20.65 -37.10
N GLY A 606 57.65 -19.56 -36.64
CA GLY A 606 57.46 -18.19 -37.13
C GLY A 606 58.55 -17.64 -38.07
N ASN A 607 58.26 -16.40 -38.51
CA ASN A 607 59.14 -15.28 -38.85
C ASN A 607 59.86 -15.20 -40.22
N THR A 608 59.58 -14.12 -40.97
CA THR A 608 60.44 -13.24 -41.83
C THR A 608 59.49 -12.45 -42.77
N GLY A 609 59.52 -11.14 -43.05
CA GLY A 609 60.41 -10.03 -42.73
C GLY A 609 60.31 -8.98 -43.87
N ALA A 610 60.19 -7.69 -43.50
CA ALA A 610 60.47 -6.45 -44.27
C ALA A 610 59.65 -6.10 -45.55
N GLY A 611 59.26 -4.85 -45.84
CA GLY A 611 59.49 -3.57 -45.14
C GLY A 611 58.98 -2.32 -45.91
N ALA A 612 58.90 -1.20 -45.15
CA ALA A 612 59.00 0.25 -45.47
C ALA A 612 58.01 0.93 -46.46
N GLY A 613 57.55 2.18 -46.26
CA GLY A 613 57.85 3.23 -45.26
C GLY A 613 56.86 4.43 -45.32
N THR A 614 56.66 5.12 -44.18
CA THR A 614 56.95 6.56 -43.85
C THR A 614 55.84 7.57 -44.24
N ALA A 615 55.48 8.67 -43.55
CA ALA A 615 55.82 9.41 -42.31
C ALA A 615 54.56 10.29 -41.95
N GLY A 616 54.33 10.91 -40.77
CA GLY A 616 55.16 11.19 -39.61
C GLY A 616 54.36 11.78 -38.40
N SER A 617 55.09 11.94 -37.29
CA SER A 617 54.84 12.44 -35.92
C SER A 617 54.43 13.91 -35.78
N ALA A 618 54.13 14.52 -34.61
CA ALA A 618 53.59 14.17 -33.28
C ALA A 618 53.27 15.52 -32.59
N GLY A 619 52.40 15.54 -31.58
CA GLY A 619 52.26 16.69 -30.67
C GLY A 619 51.49 16.33 -29.39
N LEU A 620 52.05 16.67 -28.24
CA LEU A 620 51.59 16.36 -26.87
C LEU A 620 50.79 17.50 -26.21
N ALA A 621 49.81 17.07 -25.39
CA ALA A 621 49.26 17.55 -24.11
C ALA A 621 49.10 19.06 -23.72
N GLY A 622 47.94 19.36 -23.11
CA GLY A 622 47.69 20.52 -22.22
C GLY A 622 46.28 20.50 -21.59
N SER A 623 46.14 20.95 -20.34
CA SER A 623 45.18 20.53 -19.27
C SER A 623 43.98 21.46 -18.94
N THR A 624 42.94 20.89 -18.26
CA THR A 624 42.00 21.43 -17.22
C THR A 624 41.21 22.75 -17.48
N GLY A 625 39.97 23.00 -17.01
CA GLY A 625 39.16 22.42 -15.92
C GLY A 625 37.69 22.94 -15.91
N MET A 626 36.96 22.67 -14.81
CA MET A 626 35.48 22.65 -14.66
C MET A 626 34.76 23.99 -14.40
N THR A 627 33.44 24.03 -14.62
CA THR A 627 32.36 24.68 -13.81
C THR A 627 31.01 24.41 -14.51
N GLY A 628 29.87 24.07 -13.92
CA GLY A 628 29.39 23.77 -12.56
C GLY A 628 27.85 23.74 -12.67
N SER A 629 27.18 22.69 -12.21
CA SER A 629 25.71 22.71 -12.07
C SER A 629 25.35 23.49 -10.82
N ALA A 630 24.49 24.51 -10.98
CA ALA A 630 23.98 25.33 -9.89
C ALA A 630 23.32 24.45 -8.81
N GLY A 631 23.68 24.71 -7.55
CA GLY A 631 23.29 23.92 -6.39
C GLY A 631 21.81 23.99 -6.04
N LEU A 632 21.36 22.98 -5.29
CA LEU A 632 20.14 23.08 -4.50
C LEU A 632 20.27 24.25 -3.51
N ALA A 633 19.21 25.05 -3.41
CA ALA A 633 19.06 26.05 -2.38
C ALA A 633 19.20 25.41 -0.98
N GLY A 634 20.12 25.94 -0.18
CA GLY A 634 20.27 25.55 1.22
C GLY A 634 19.01 25.84 2.01
N GLY A 635 18.72 24.95 2.96
CA GLY A 635 17.67 25.15 3.96
C GLY A 635 17.91 26.45 4.73
N ILE A 636 16.83 27.18 4.96
CA ILE A 636 16.80 28.37 5.79
C ILE A 636 17.29 27.96 7.19
N GLY A 637 18.39 28.57 7.64
CA GLY A 637 18.87 28.42 9.00
C GLY A 637 17.82 28.90 9.99
N THR A 638 17.66 28.15 11.08
CA THR A 638 16.85 28.55 12.24
C THR A 638 17.39 29.87 12.79
N ALA A 639 16.59 30.93 12.71
CA ALA A 639 16.86 32.16 13.43
C ALA A 639 16.89 31.85 14.93
N GLY A 640 18.00 32.19 15.58
CA GLY A 640 18.15 32.09 17.03
C GLY A 640 17.09 32.93 17.75
N SER A 641 16.71 32.45 18.94
CA SER A 641 15.77 33.12 19.85
C SER A 641 16.25 34.52 20.22
N ALA A 642 15.57 35.55 19.70
CA ALA A 642 15.68 36.90 20.22
C ALA A 642 14.89 37.00 21.54
N GLY A 643 15.56 37.49 22.58
CA GLY A 643 15.03 37.60 23.94
C GLY A 643 13.89 38.60 24.09
N LEU A 644 13.15 38.45 25.19
CA LEU A 644 12.05 39.34 25.58
C LEU A 644 12.55 40.77 25.85
N ALA A 645 11.89 41.74 25.23
CA ALA A 645 11.84 43.13 25.69
C ALA A 645 10.37 43.60 25.68
N GLY A 646 9.97 44.23 26.79
CA GLY A 646 8.59 44.44 27.20
C GLY A 646 7.79 45.49 26.43
N GLY A 647 6.48 45.53 26.73
CA GLY A 647 5.51 46.41 26.09
C GLY A 647 5.36 47.78 26.76
N THR A 648 5.04 48.77 25.93
CA THR A 648 4.14 49.94 26.09
C THR A 648 4.50 50.93 24.96
N GLY A 649 3.60 51.62 24.24
CA GLY A 649 2.16 51.80 24.33
C GLY A 649 1.59 52.37 23.02
N THR A 650 0.29 52.68 23.01
CA THR A 650 -0.50 53.12 21.86
C THR A 650 -0.55 54.65 21.71
N ALA A 651 -0.44 55.17 20.48
CA ALA A 651 -1.47 55.99 19.80
C ALA A 651 -0.90 56.84 18.63
N GLY A 652 -1.70 56.96 17.56
CA GLY A 652 -1.60 58.03 16.56
C GLY A 652 -2.17 57.64 15.19
N ASN A 653 -3.34 58.16 14.82
CA ASN A 653 -3.91 57.99 13.48
C ASN A 653 -3.14 58.87 12.46
N ALA A 654 -2.86 58.29 11.29
CA ALA A 654 -2.06 58.88 10.23
C ALA A 654 -2.79 60.04 9.52
N GLY A 655 -2.07 61.13 9.29
CA GLY A 655 -2.50 62.25 8.46
C GLY A 655 -2.40 61.94 6.97
N THR A 656 -3.25 62.59 6.18
CA THR A 656 -3.27 62.52 4.71
C THR A 656 -2.21 63.45 4.11
N ALA A 657 -1.41 62.94 3.17
CA ALA A 657 -0.48 63.74 2.38
C ALA A 657 -0.56 63.42 0.88
N GLY A 658 -0.96 64.45 0.11
CA GLY A 658 -0.37 64.95 -1.14
C GLY A 658 -0.18 64.01 -2.35
N ALA A 659 -0.78 64.39 -3.49
CA ALA A 659 -0.50 63.83 -4.81
C ALA A 659 0.57 64.66 -5.57
N ALA A 660 1.54 63.97 -6.16
CA ALA A 660 2.28 64.26 -7.41
C ALA A 660 3.31 63.12 -7.61
N GLY A 661 3.64 62.57 -8.79
CA GLY A 661 3.34 62.90 -10.18
C GLY A 661 3.73 61.71 -11.08
N ILE A 662 3.55 61.88 -12.40
CA ILE A 662 3.62 60.82 -13.40
C ILE A 662 5.01 60.80 -14.08
N SER A 663 5.65 59.63 -14.18
CA SER A 663 6.11 59.00 -15.44
C SER A 663 7.16 57.88 -15.22
N GLY A 664 7.03 56.79 -15.99
CA GLY A 664 8.07 55.78 -16.21
C GLY A 664 7.60 54.32 -16.09
N ASN A 665 7.13 53.72 -17.19
CA ASN A 665 6.77 52.31 -17.28
C ASN A 665 8.02 51.41 -17.43
N ALA A 666 8.14 50.36 -16.61
CA ALA A 666 8.98 49.19 -16.89
C ALA A 666 8.38 47.90 -16.30
N ALA A 667 8.11 46.95 -17.20
CA ALA A 667 8.06 45.49 -17.11
C ALA A 667 7.22 44.78 -16.02
N ALA A 668 6.16 44.09 -16.49
CA ALA A 668 5.42 43.06 -15.76
C ALA A 668 6.04 41.65 -15.98
N PRO A 669 5.87 40.70 -15.04
CA PRO A 669 6.50 39.38 -15.07
C PRO A 669 5.79 38.35 -15.98
N GLU A 670 6.58 37.37 -16.43
CA GLU A 670 6.30 36.37 -17.47
C GLU A 670 5.09 35.44 -17.20
N GLN A 671 4.28 35.22 -18.25
CA GLN A 671 3.24 34.18 -18.32
C GLN A 671 3.84 32.83 -18.74
N LYS A 672 3.52 31.77 -17.97
CA LYS A 672 3.89 30.37 -18.22
C LYS A 672 3.27 29.86 -19.52
N LYS A 673 4.09 29.30 -20.42
CA LYS A 673 3.66 28.56 -21.63
C LYS A 673 3.51 27.07 -21.29
N GLY A 674 2.37 26.47 -21.63
CA GLY A 674 2.13 25.02 -21.57
C GLY A 674 2.25 24.38 -22.96
N TYR A 675 2.82 23.16 -23.02
CA TYR A 675 2.91 22.36 -24.24
C TYR A 675 1.89 21.20 -24.18
N VAL A 676 1.19 20.94 -25.28
CA VAL A 676 0.32 19.76 -25.45
C VAL A 676 0.97 18.84 -26.48
N HIS A 677 1.18 17.57 -26.11
CA HIS A 677 1.69 16.53 -26.98
C HIS A 677 0.52 15.76 -27.59
N ILE A 678 0.35 15.77 -28.90
CA ILE A 678 -0.63 14.92 -29.60
C ILE A 678 0.15 13.86 -30.36
N GLY A 679 0.01 12.60 -29.97
CA GLY A 679 0.69 11.47 -30.60
C GLY A 679 0.05 11.08 -31.93
N SER A 680 0.86 10.68 -32.91
CA SER A 680 0.43 9.96 -34.12
C SER A 680 1.61 9.15 -34.68
N ALA A 681 1.29 7.97 -35.24
CA ALA A 681 2.22 6.91 -35.59
C ALA A 681 2.69 6.92 -37.08
N ALA A 682 3.99 6.61 -37.28
CA ALA A 682 4.69 6.02 -38.46
C ALA A 682 4.79 6.82 -39.79
N PRO A 683 5.63 6.43 -40.79
CA PRO A 683 6.96 5.79 -40.80
C PRO A 683 8.03 6.61 -41.60
N ALA A 684 9.30 6.20 -41.50
CA ALA A 684 10.43 6.48 -42.41
C ALA A 684 10.57 7.87 -43.06
N GLY A 685 11.42 8.71 -42.46
CA GLY A 685 12.26 9.66 -43.19
C GLY A 685 11.59 10.92 -43.75
N ARG A 686 11.20 11.87 -42.89
CA ARG A 686 11.14 13.33 -43.18
C ARG A 686 10.91 14.13 -41.88
N LYS A 687 11.44 15.36 -41.83
CA LYS A 687 11.46 16.25 -40.66
C LYS A 687 10.05 16.67 -40.19
N THR A 688 9.76 16.54 -38.90
CA THR A 688 8.58 17.11 -38.24
C THR A 688 8.79 18.60 -37.97
N GLY A 689 7.87 19.46 -38.42
CA GLY A 689 7.85 20.89 -38.09
C GLY A 689 6.92 21.19 -36.92
N TYR A 690 7.33 22.11 -36.03
CA TYR A 690 6.48 22.65 -34.98
C TYR A 690 5.67 23.84 -35.53
N VAL A 691 4.36 23.88 -35.27
CA VAL A 691 3.52 25.07 -35.53
C VAL A 691 3.29 25.78 -34.20
N HIS A 692 3.70 27.06 -34.13
CA HIS A 692 3.38 27.96 -33.03
C HIS A 692 1.98 28.55 -33.25
N LEU A 693 1.06 28.38 -32.30
CA LEU A 693 -0.21 29.13 -32.25
C LEU A 693 -0.14 30.13 -31.10
N ASN A 694 -0.40 31.41 -31.41
CA ASN A 694 -0.57 32.46 -30.42
C ASN A 694 -2.04 32.58 -30.03
N SER A 695 -2.32 32.98 -28.79
CA SER A 695 -3.66 33.07 -28.18
C SER A 695 -4.63 34.07 -28.84
N ALA A 696 -4.26 34.67 -29.98
CA ALA A 696 -5.08 35.61 -30.74
C ALA A 696 -5.89 34.96 -31.88
N ASP A 697 -5.62 33.69 -32.22
CA ASP A 697 -6.23 33.02 -33.39
C ASP A 697 -7.43 32.09 -33.06
N LEU A 698 -7.85 32.01 -31.80
CA LEU A 698 -9.02 31.22 -31.40
C LEU A 698 -10.31 32.04 -31.51
N LYS A 699 -10.83 32.24 -32.73
CA LYS A 699 -12.24 32.61 -32.93
C LYS A 699 -13.12 31.38 -32.67
N LYS A 700 -14.15 31.55 -31.82
CA LYS A 700 -15.23 30.58 -31.62
C LYS A 700 -15.85 30.17 -32.96
N PRO A 701 -16.00 28.87 -33.28
CA PRO A 701 -16.86 28.47 -34.37
C PRO A 701 -18.29 28.26 -33.84
N GLY A 702 -19.17 29.18 -34.20
CA GLY A 702 -20.56 28.84 -34.49
C GLY A 702 -20.68 28.50 -35.97
N GLY A 703 -21.51 27.51 -36.30
CA GLY A 703 -22.00 27.26 -37.66
C GLY A 703 -21.33 26.13 -38.45
N SER A 704 -22.07 25.03 -38.57
CA SER A 704 -22.14 24.06 -39.68
C SER A 704 -21.00 23.97 -40.71
N GLY A 705 -20.37 22.78 -40.80
CA GLY A 705 -19.71 22.36 -42.04
C GLY A 705 -18.65 21.27 -41.87
N GLY A 706 -19.01 20.02 -42.20
CA GLY A 706 -18.21 19.15 -43.06
C GLY A 706 -16.88 18.54 -42.58
N ARG A 707 -16.96 17.21 -42.36
CA ARG A 707 -15.93 16.15 -42.27
C ARG A 707 -14.99 16.14 -41.09
#